data_AF-A0A8B8N1H8-F1
#
_entry.id   AF-A0A8B8N1H8-F1
#
_cell.length_a   1.000
_cell.length_b   1.000
_cell.length_c   1.000
_cell.angle_alpha   90.00
_cell.angle_beta   90.00
_cell.angle_gamma   90.00
#
_symmetry.space_group_name_H-M   'P 1'
#
loop_
_entity.id
_entity.type
_entity.pdbx_description
1 polymer ?
#
loop_
_entity_poly.entity_id
_entity_poly.type
_entity_poly.pdbx_seq_one_letter_code
_entity_poly.pdbx_strand_id
1 'polypeptide(L)'
;MMLKTSFFIFARDDESKLKQDIVTNISTRLSQTPLEVAEHPVGIESRVAELKSMLNLESKDDVLMVGLWGQGGIGKTTLAKAINNDISRQFDGSSFLAHIVVSDVDSGVMLIQDRLCNKRVLAILDDVDDEKQLHDLAGKAKWFGSGSRILVTTRDRHFLTPKLGWDHVSVYEVKLLDDGEARELLGKHAFPTYQKLESRTDLVHDFLNHAKGLPLALVVLGSLLRGTAEDVWESTLKKLSMTPNGTINNVLKVSYDGLEENEQEIFLHIACFCKGQEKECTKKVLDSCDLQTAAGLDILIKRCLIRIEYGTLQMHDLIQSMGRNVVNHDYRDDPEKRSRLWLYDDVRNVLQHNKGDCNVKAIVLEPPEPIEIYIGLDAFTKMRKLRLLILRNVHNSFQDPVCFPSWLRWLEWHGYPHIPGFSSGSKEIVGLDMSKSSVAAVPEQFKSFQRLKYINFSHYKSLVRIPDLSCKPNLEELHLQDCKELKEVHKSVADHDKLQVLDLSKCSELSVFPNVLKSKNLRDLNLERCKKFRKFPDIPHRLEGLKKLNLQKMGIKGLPASIENLVSLEIMFMNNCKKLRSLPSNIYKLQRLGLLQLEGCTNLSEFPNFEDSADPSTTNGLPNLHFLDLRGCNLSEVKFLENLSCLPLLEQLQLSGNHITSLPPSISKRDHLSRLDIYDCHQLQKTPELPPSLTYLFADNYDYLQLQNGGYQIPPNFNIVLPWEEMPEWVHPVEKDSISFMASKDLYDNFFGLALCFVPGDFYPKFEILPHVNGERRDGKRGESFWDMAPDEIWLQYFTPYDLWGEVDFGRVDGTYVQFSLTVVTTGVEQWGFRIIAKSQEDDLKFVLIDPPFLYEFDHPLDRSEAESSLTHEDTLSKADHELFSLETCEPRPRGLLIGLAKMSMAVFALAAFVFGFKKISANESSFIQ
;
A
#
# COMPACT_ATOMS: atom_id res chain seq x y z
N MET A 1 17.16 27.32 45.39
CA MET A 1 17.09 28.78 45.15
C MET A 1 16.02 28.98 44.08
N MET A 2 14.82 29.45 44.46
CA MET A 2 13.61 29.41 43.61
C MET A 2 13.42 30.70 42.82
N LEU A 3 13.03 30.61 41.55
CA LEU A 3 12.55 31.76 40.76
C LEU A 3 11.22 31.45 40.04
N LYS A 4 10.14 31.74 40.78
CA LYS A 4 8.83 32.25 40.32
C LYS A 4 8.34 31.89 38.91
N THR A 5 7.46 30.90 38.83
CA THR A 5 6.22 31.01 38.03
C THR A 5 5.08 31.41 38.97
N SER A 6 4.50 32.59 38.76
CA SER A 6 3.37 33.09 39.55
C SER A 6 2.12 33.20 38.68
N PHE A 7 1.20 32.25 38.85
CA PHE A 7 -0.21 32.51 38.57
C PHE A 7 -0.73 33.50 39.62
N PHE A 8 -1.56 34.45 39.19
CA PHE A 8 -2.44 35.19 40.08
C PHE A 8 -3.87 35.12 39.55
N ILE A 9 -4.75 34.59 40.39
CA ILE A 9 -6.20 34.77 40.25
C ILE A 9 -6.51 36.16 40.83
N PHE A 10 -7.11 37.04 40.04
CA PHE A 10 -7.74 38.25 40.57
C PHE A 10 -9.21 38.27 40.21
N ALA A 11 -10.06 38.24 41.25
CA ALA A 11 -11.46 38.60 41.12
C ALA A 11 -11.59 40.13 41.10
N ARG A 12 -12.53 40.63 40.30
CA ARG A 12 -13.13 41.99 40.30
C ARG A 12 -12.29 43.10 40.97
N ASP A 13 -11.61 43.91 40.16
CA ASP A 13 -11.99 45.33 39.99
C ASP A 13 -11.18 46.01 38.85
N ASP A 14 -11.83 46.98 38.19
CA ASP A 14 -11.30 47.87 37.13
C ASP A 14 -10.76 47.20 35.84
N GLU A 15 -11.70 46.82 34.97
CA GLU A 15 -11.48 46.11 33.71
C GLU A 15 -10.59 46.87 32.69
N SER A 16 -10.57 48.21 32.73
CA SER A 16 -9.71 49.01 31.85
C SER A 16 -8.23 48.92 32.23
N LYS A 17 -7.91 48.83 33.53
CA LYS A 17 -6.53 48.60 33.98
C LYS A 17 -6.03 47.24 33.54
N LEU A 18 -6.83 46.19 33.69
CA LEU A 18 -6.44 44.85 33.23
C LEU A 18 -6.13 44.82 31.72
N LYS A 19 -6.97 45.47 30.90
CA LYS A 19 -6.74 45.60 29.44
C LYS A 19 -5.46 46.38 29.15
N GLN A 20 -5.23 47.49 29.85
CA GLN A 20 -4.03 48.31 29.69
C GLN A 20 -2.77 47.60 30.20
N ASP A 21 -2.87 46.79 31.25
CA ASP A 21 -1.79 45.98 31.81
C ASP A 21 -1.48 44.73 30.98
N ILE A 22 -2.45 44.10 30.32
CA ILE A 22 -2.20 43.02 29.34
C ILE A 22 -1.45 43.60 28.14
N VAL A 23 -1.90 44.71 27.58
CA VAL A 23 -1.28 45.33 26.40
C VAL A 23 0.07 45.97 26.75
N THR A 24 0.24 46.49 27.97
CA THR A 24 1.53 46.96 28.49
C THR A 24 2.45 45.78 28.83
N ASN A 25 1.93 44.64 29.31
CA ASN A 25 2.71 43.40 29.43
C ASN A 25 3.11 42.88 28.05
N ILE A 26 2.26 42.88 27.03
CA ILE A 26 2.64 42.48 25.67
C ILE A 26 3.72 43.43 25.13
N SER A 27 3.62 44.74 25.42
CA SER A 27 4.61 45.74 25.00
C SER A 27 5.92 45.71 25.80
N THR A 28 5.91 45.23 27.06
CA THR A 28 7.11 45.15 27.93
C THR A 28 7.75 43.76 27.99
N ARG A 29 6.98 42.68 27.75
CA ARG A 29 7.45 41.30 27.58
C ARG A 29 7.99 41.01 26.17
N LEU A 30 8.12 42.05 25.33
CA LEU A 30 9.07 42.05 24.21
C LEU A 30 10.55 41.95 24.68
N SER A 31 10.80 41.84 25.99
CA SER A 31 12.02 41.26 26.56
C SER A 31 12.29 39.85 25.99
N GLN A 32 13.40 39.74 25.24
CA GLN A 32 13.85 38.53 24.52
C GLN A 32 14.38 37.40 25.44
N THR A 33 13.59 36.98 26.43
CA THR A 33 13.89 35.79 27.24
C THR A 33 13.69 34.53 26.42
N PRO A 34 14.71 33.66 26.25
CA PRO A 34 14.54 32.38 25.56
C PRO A 34 13.49 31.51 26.24
N LEU A 35 12.61 30.89 25.46
CA LEU A 35 11.63 29.93 25.94
C LEU A 35 12.30 28.58 26.23
N GLU A 36 11.94 27.92 27.32
CA GLU A 36 12.39 26.56 27.62
C GLU A 36 11.77 25.58 26.60
N VAL A 37 12.60 25.07 25.69
CA VAL A 37 12.19 24.17 24.59
C VAL A 37 11.87 22.77 25.15
N ALA A 38 12.86 22.08 25.72
CA ALA A 38 12.77 20.78 26.38
C ALA A 38 14.01 20.55 27.27
N GLU A 39 13.92 19.63 28.25
CA GLU A 39 15.08 19.14 29.05
C GLU A 39 16.16 18.56 28.13
N HIS A 40 15.74 17.80 27.13
CA HIS A 40 16.60 17.07 26.19
C HIS A 40 16.07 17.20 24.75
N PRO A 41 16.40 18.28 24.02
CA PRO A 41 16.05 18.39 22.61
C PRO A 41 16.77 17.31 21.77
N VAL A 42 16.05 16.75 20.79
CA VAL A 42 16.53 15.76 19.81
C VAL A 42 15.78 16.02 18.50
N GLY A 43 16.49 16.05 17.36
CA GLY A 43 15.88 16.15 16.03
C GLY A 43 15.20 17.48 15.70
N ILE A 44 15.45 18.53 16.48
CA ILE A 44 14.71 19.80 16.34
C ILE A 44 15.29 20.65 15.20
N GLU A 45 16.59 20.59 15.00
CA GLU A 45 17.38 21.46 14.12
C GLU A 45 16.95 21.36 12.65
N SER A 46 16.77 20.14 12.13
CA SER A 46 16.28 19.87 10.78
C SER A 46 14.86 20.39 10.58
N ARG A 47 13.96 20.05 11.51
CA ARG A 47 12.54 20.49 11.50
C ARG A 47 12.41 22.03 11.60
N VAL A 48 13.31 22.70 12.33
CA VAL A 48 13.38 24.17 12.39
C VAL A 48 13.90 24.76 11.07
N ALA A 49 14.88 24.14 10.41
CA ALA A 49 15.36 24.59 9.11
C ALA A 49 14.28 24.49 8.01
N GLU A 50 13.50 23.40 7.99
CA GLU A 50 12.33 23.24 7.11
C GLU A 50 11.29 24.36 7.35
N LEU A 51 10.94 24.62 8.61
CA LEU A 51 9.99 25.70 8.96
C LEU A 51 10.50 27.10 8.60
N LYS A 52 11.81 27.38 8.76
CA LYS A 52 12.42 28.65 8.33
C LYS A 52 12.23 28.89 6.83
N SER A 53 12.37 27.84 6.02
CA SER A 53 12.12 27.89 4.57
C SER A 53 10.65 28.21 4.28
N MET A 54 9.70 27.51 4.92
CA MET A 54 8.26 27.76 4.78
C MET A 54 7.84 29.16 5.26
N LEU A 55 8.53 29.70 6.27
CA LEU A 55 8.30 31.06 6.79
C LEU A 55 8.90 32.16 5.90
N ASN A 56 9.62 31.82 4.82
CA ASN A 56 10.16 32.78 3.83
C ASN A 56 10.68 34.09 4.46
N LEU A 57 11.68 33.99 5.32
CA LEU A 57 12.13 35.11 6.18
C LEU A 57 12.78 36.27 5.39
N GLU A 58 13.16 36.02 4.14
CA GLU A 58 13.73 36.99 3.21
C GLU A 58 12.69 37.95 2.64
N SER A 59 11.46 37.47 2.42
CA SER A 59 10.34 38.31 2.01
C SER A 59 9.94 39.28 3.13
N LYS A 60 9.76 40.55 2.76
CA LYS A 60 9.40 41.65 3.67
C LYS A 60 8.08 42.32 3.34
N ASP A 61 7.45 41.96 2.23
CA ASP A 61 6.28 42.65 1.69
C ASP A 61 4.96 41.93 2.04
N ASP A 62 5.03 40.64 2.38
CA ASP A 62 3.91 39.75 2.64
C ASP A 62 3.62 39.51 4.14
N VAL A 63 2.43 38.98 4.45
CA VAL A 63 2.09 38.44 5.77
C VAL A 63 1.75 36.97 5.58
N LEU A 64 2.49 36.08 6.24
CA LEU A 64 2.36 34.62 6.05
C LEU A 64 1.88 33.93 7.33
N MET A 65 0.93 33.01 7.17
CA MET A 65 0.50 32.09 8.21
C MET A 65 1.03 30.68 7.92
N VAL A 66 1.70 30.08 8.89
CA VAL A 66 2.14 28.67 8.88
C VAL A 66 1.43 27.91 9.99
N GLY A 67 0.77 26.80 9.65
CA GLY A 67 0.08 25.93 10.58
C GLY A 67 0.85 24.65 10.88
N LEU A 68 1.27 24.47 12.13
CA LEU A 68 1.83 23.25 12.70
C LEU A 68 0.71 22.30 13.12
N TRP A 69 0.61 21.15 12.47
CA TRP A 69 -0.42 20.14 12.72
C TRP A 69 0.18 18.78 13.08
N GLY A 70 -0.56 17.96 13.83
CA GLY A 70 -0.09 16.65 14.29
C GLY A 70 -0.79 16.17 15.57
N GLN A 71 -0.62 14.89 15.92
CA GLN A 71 -1.26 14.28 17.09
C GLN A 71 -0.86 14.88 18.45
N GLY A 72 -1.58 14.54 19.51
CA GLY A 72 -1.23 14.93 20.88
C GLY A 72 0.14 14.40 21.29
N GLY A 73 0.98 15.22 21.93
CA GLY A 73 2.32 14.80 22.39
C GLY A 73 3.41 14.68 21.32
N ILE A 74 3.14 15.08 20.06
CA ILE A 74 4.08 14.98 18.93
C ILE A 74 5.20 16.04 18.94
N GLY A 75 5.14 17.04 19.82
CA GLY A 75 6.18 18.10 19.93
C GLY A 75 5.88 19.41 19.19
N LYS A 76 4.65 19.67 18.72
CA LYS A 76 4.27 20.95 18.07
C LYS A 76 4.71 22.19 18.86
N THR A 77 4.31 22.28 20.13
CA THR A 77 4.68 23.35 21.06
C THR A 77 6.20 23.48 21.24
N THR A 78 6.91 22.34 21.32
CA THR A 78 8.38 22.29 21.42
C THR A 78 9.03 22.92 20.18
N LEU A 79 8.55 22.55 18.99
CA LEU A 79 9.04 23.07 17.72
C LEU A 79 8.70 24.57 17.54
N ALA A 80 7.50 25.00 17.97
CA ALA A 80 7.07 26.39 17.98
C ALA A 80 7.91 27.28 18.93
N LYS A 81 8.32 26.74 20.09
CA LYS A 81 9.27 27.42 21.00
C LYS A 81 10.68 27.50 20.40
N ALA A 82 11.14 26.44 19.74
CA ALA A 82 12.46 26.39 19.12
C ALA A 82 12.60 27.45 18.01
N ILE A 83 11.64 27.50 17.07
CA ILE A 83 11.63 28.53 16.02
C ILE A 83 11.51 29.95 16.61
N ASN A 84 10.72 30.16 17.67
CA ASN A 84 10.65 31.47 18.35
C ASN A 84 12.02 31.94 18.85
N ASN A 85 12.75 31.07 19.55
CA ASN A 85 14.07 31.41 20.11
C ASN A 85 15.10 31.76 19.02
N ASP A 86 14.96 31.12 17.86
CA ASP A 86 15.87 31.25 16.72
C ASP A 86 15.60 32.54 15.91
N ILE A 87 14.32 32.84 15.60
CA ILE A 87 13.98 33.93 14.66
C ILE A 87 13.37 35.20 15.29
N SER A 88 12.91 35.17 16.55
CA SER A 88 12.20 36.31 17.19
C SER A 88 12.95 37.65 17.10
N ARG A 89 14.29 37.63 17.15
CA ARG A 89 15.13 38.84 17.06
C ARG A 89 15.11 39.54 15.70
N GLN A 90 14.51 38.93 14.67
CA GLN A 90 14.40 39.48 13.32
C GLN A 90 13.13 40.33 13.10
N PHE A 91 12.31 40.49 14.15
CA PHE A 91 11.00 41.13 14.13
C PHE A 91 10.94 42.31 15.11
N ASP A 92 10.09 43.30 14.83
CA ASP A 92 9.82 44.45 15.71
C ASP A 92 9.16 44.02 17.03
N GLY A 93 8.55 42.83 17.03
CA GLY A 93 8.13 42.14 18.23
C GLY A 93 7.72 40.69 18.00
N SER A 94 7.83 39.88 19.05
CA SER A 94 7.43 38.47 19.06
C SER A 94 6.52 38.16 20.24
N SER A 95 5.50 37.32 20.05
CA SER A 95 4.63 36.86 21.14
C SER A 95 4.35 35.37 21.04
N PHE A 96 4.45 34.66 22.17
CA PHE A 96 4.05 33.27 22.32
C PHE A 96 2.82 33.20 23.22
N LEU A 97 1.67 32.83 22.65
CA LEU A 97 0.39 32.82 23.33
C LEU A 97 -0.08 31.37 23.50
N ALA A 98 -0.02 30.87 24.74
CA ALA A 98 -0.50 29.53 25.11
C ALA A 98 -1.86 29.63 25.83
N HIS A 99 -2.79 28.73 25.49
CA HIS A 99 -4.10 28.57 26.15
C HIS A 99 -4.89 29.88 26.32
N ILE A 100 -5.48 30.36 25.23
CA ILE A 100 -6.00 31.73 25.13
C ILE A 100 -7.51 31.75 25.37
N VAL A 101 -7.96 32.53 26.35
CA VAL A 101 -9.38 32.79 26.62
C VAL A 101 -9.66 34.28 26.46
N VAL A 102 -10.53 34.65 25.51
CA VAL A 102 -10.86 36.05 25.20
C VAL A 102 -12.27 36.37 25.70
N SER A 103 -12.39 37.37 26.57
CA SER A 103 -13.68 37.78 27.18
C SER A 103 -14.37 38.98 26.50
N ASP A 104 -13.63 39.83 25.79
CA ASP A 104 -14.11 41.02 25.07
C ASP A 104 -13.41 41.08 23.70
N VAL A 105 -14.07 40.47 22.71
CA VAL A 105 -13.49 40.16 21.40
C VAL A 105 -13.36 41.42 20.53
N ASP A 106 -14.43 42.20 20.38
CA ASP A 106 -14.46 43.32 19.44
C ASP A 106 -13.42 44.40 19.79
N SER A 107 -13.28 44.71 21.09
CA SER A 107 -12.28 45.64 21.60
C SER A 107 -10.85 45.12 21.38
N GLY A 108 -10.63 43.82 21.57
CA GLY A 108 -9.35 43.16 21.35
C GLY A 108 -8.92 43.16 19.88
N VAL A 109 -9.85 42.81 18.99
CA VAL A 109 -9.66 42.81 17.52
C VAL A 109 -9.30 44.22 17.01
N MET A 110 -9.96 45.27 17.50
CA MET A 110 -9.61 46.65 17.16
C MET A 110 -8.20 47.03 17.63
N LEU A 111 -7.80 46.62 18.84
CA LEU A 111 -6.48 46.91 19.40
C LEU A 111 -5.34 46.17 18.67
N ILE A 112 -5.58 44.93 18.23
CA ILE A 112 -4.64 44.16 17.39
C ILE A 112 -4.43 44.89 16.06
N GLN A 113 -5.52 45.28 15.39
CA GLN A 113 -5.47 46.03 14.13
C GLN A 113 -4.71 47.35 14.28
N ASP A 114 -5.09 48.20 15.24
CA ASP A 114 -4.50 49.53 15.44
C ASP A 114 -2.99 49.47 15.76
N ARG A 115 -2.55 48.46 16.51
CA ARG A 115 -1.16 48.38 17.01
C ARG A 115 -0.21 47.55 16.16
N LEU A 116 -0.71 46.56 15.41
CA LEU A 116 0.14 45.61 14.67
C LEU A 116 0.14 45.84 13.15
N CYS A 117 -0.83 46.57 12.58
CA CYS A 117 -0.93 46.79 11.12
C CYS A 117 0.29 47.45 10.46
N ASN A 118 1.14 48.12 11.24
CA ASN A 118 2.36 48.81 10.78
C ASN A 118 3.64 48.25 11.43
N LYS A 119 3.62 47.03 11.96
CA LYS A 119 4.79 46.37 12.58
C LYS A 119 5.06 45.00 11.98
N ARG A 120 6.33 44.68 11.80
CA ARG A 120 6.80 43.35 11.40
C ARG A 120 6.85 42.45 12.64
N VAL A 121 5.85 41.59 12.84
CA VAL A 121 5.73 40.78 14.07
C VAL A 121 5.80 39.27 13.83
N LEU A 122 6.28 38.54 14.85
CA LEU A 122 6.17 37.09 14.97
C LEU A 122 5.09 36.74 16.01
N ALA A 123 3.95 36.24 15.57
CA ALA A 123 2.86 35.81 16.47
C ALA A 123 2.77 34.29 16.48
N ILE A 124 2.79 33.68 17.67
CA ILE A 124 2.67 32.22 17.83
C ILE A 124 1.44 31.92 18.70
N LEU A 125 0.48 31.21 18.11
CA LEU A 125 -0.77 30.78 18.74
C LEU A 125 -0.67 29.26 19.01
N ASP A 126 -0.59 28.85 20.27
CA ASP A 126 -0.29 27.46 20.65
C ASP A 126 -1.52 26.71 21.21
N ASP A 127 -1.71 25.46 20.73
CA ASP A 127 -2.82 24.52 20.99
C ASP A 127 -4.21 25.11 20.70
N VAL A 128 -4.38 25.73 19.53
CA VAL A 128 -5.68 26.26 19.04
C VAL A 128 -6.64 25.09 18.79
N ASP A 129 -7.76 25.09 19.52
CA ASP A 129 -8.78 24.03 19.51
C ASP A 129 -10.19 24.48 19.07
N ASP A 130 -10.37 25.79 18.83
CA ASP A 130 -11.61 26.40 18.32
C ASP A 130 -11.32 27.40 17.19
N GLU A 131 -12.16 27.37 16.14
CA GLU A 131 -12.10 28.28 15.00
C GLU A 131 -12.30 29.74 15.42
N LYS A 132 -13.14 29.99 16.44
CA LYS A 132 -13.39 31.35 16.92
C LYS A 132 -12.11 31.97 17.51
N GLN A 133 -11.31 31.21 18.25
CA GLN A 133 -10.03 31.70 18.78
C GLN A 133 -9.10 32.16 17.65
N LEU A 134 -8.98 31.39 16.57
CA LEU A 134 -8.14 31.74 15.43
C LEU A 134 -8.64 32.99 14.71
N HIS A 135 -9.96 33.10 14.53
CA HIS A 135 -10.61 34.29 13.95
C HIS A 135 -10.37 35.55 14.81
N ASP A 136 -10.53 35.45 16.12
CA ASP A 136 -10.45 36.58 17.05
C ASP A 136 -9.01 37.09 17.25
N LEU A 137 -8.00 36.27 16.96
CA LEU A 137 -6.57 36.60 17.15
C LEU A 137 -5.82 36.88 15.83
N ALA A 138 -6.18 36.19 14.75
CA ALA A 138 -5.47 36.26 13.47
C ALA A 138 -6.43 36.17 12.26
N GLY A 139 -7.67 36.66 12.39
CA GLY A 139 -8.71 36.47 11.38
C GLY A 139 -8.41 37.03 9.98
N LYS A 140 -7.52 38.02 9.83
CA LYS A 140 -7.15 38.59 8.51
C LYS A 140 -5.68 38.99 8.47
N ALA A 141 -4.99 38.72 7.35
CA ALA A 141 -3.58 39.09 7.14
C ALA A 141 -3.32 40.59 7.36
N LYS A 142 -4.24 41.45 6.91
CA LYS A 142 -4.18 42.92 7.03
C LYS A 142 -4.18 43.48 8.46
N TRP A 143 -4.30 42.64 9.50
CA TRP A 143 -4.16 43.05 10.89
C TRP A 143 -2.70 43.24 11.31
N PHE A 144 -1.77 42.73 10.50
CA PHE A 144 -0.32 42.74 10.74
C PHE A 144 0.39 43.51 9.63
N GLY A 145 1.54 44.12 9.95
CA GLY A 145 2.36 44.83 8.96
C GLY A 145 3.15 43.88 8.07
N SER A 146 3.57 44.38 6.91
CA SER A 146 4.37 43.63 5.94
C SER A 146 5.62 42.99 6.56
N GLY A 147 5.92 41.77 6.11
CA GLY A 147 7.00 40.92 6.61
C GLY A 147 6.65 40.17 7.90
N SER A 148 5.41 40.25 8.41
CA SER A 148 4.97 39.54 9.62
C SER A 148 4.75 38.04 9.38
N ARG A 149 4.94 37.24 10.43
CA ARG A 149 4.82 35.78 10.41
C ARG A 149 3.94 35.30 11.56
N ILE A 150 2.90 34.54 11.21
CA ILE A 150 1.93 33.98 12.16
C ILE A 150 2.13 32.46 12.15
N LEU A 151 2.36 31.88 13.32
CA LEU A 151 2.55 30.45 13.51
C LEU A 151 1.41 29.92 14.38
N VAL A 152 0.67 28.92 13.91
CA VAL A 152 -0.47 28.33 14.62
C VAL A 152 -0.15 26.88 14.91
N THR A 153 -0.26 26.42 16.16
CA THR A 153 -0.19 24.98 16.48
C THR A 153 -1.58 24.45 16.79
N THR A 154 -1.92 23.29 16.22
CA THR A 154 -3.23 22.66 16.44
C THR A 154 -3.19 21.15 16.25
N ARG A 155 -4.21 20.47 16.76
CA ARG A 155 -4.47 19.04 16.54
C ARG A 155 -5.43 18.79 15.39
N ASP A 156 -6.16 19.82 14.93
CA ASP A 156 -7.17 19.72 13.88
C ASP A 156 -6.77 20.52 12.63
N ARG A 157 -6.53 19.83 11.53
CA ARG A 157 -6.16 20.43 10.24
C ARG A 157 -7.27 21.33 9.69
N HIS A 158 -8.52 21.16 10.12
CA HIS A 158 -9.63 21.96 9.61
C HIS A 158 -9.45 23.46 9.88
N PHE A 159 -8.86 23.83 11.01
CA PHE A 159 -8.58 25.23 11.35
C PHE A 159 -7.51 25.89 10.47
N LEU A 160 -6.71 25.08 9.77
CA LEU A 160 -5.63 25.54 8.87
C LEU A 160 -6.06 25.59 7.39
N THR A 161 -7.36 25.49 7.11
CA THR A 161 -7.89 25.68 5.76
C THR A 161 -7.99 27.17 5.42
N PRO A 162 -7.73 27.61 4.16
CA PRO A 162 -7.89 29.00 3.78
C PRO A 162 -9.32 29.49 4.00
N LYS A 163 -9.50 30.46 4.90
CA LYS A 163 -10.77 31.09 5.27
C LYS A 163 -10.68 32.62 5.14
N LEU A 164 -11.82 33.31 5.03
CA LEU A 164 -11.93 34.70 4.55
C LEU A 164 -10.95 35.69 5.20
N GLY A 165 -9.89 36.05 4.47
CA GLY A 165 -8.89 37.05 4.90
C GLY A 165 -7.43 36.61 4.78
N TRP A 166 -7.19 35.37 4.36
CA TRP A 166 -5.87 34.81 4.03
C TRP A 166 -5.92 34.14 2.65
N ASP A 167 -5.07 34.59 1.73
CA ASP A 167 -5.01 34.04 0.36
C ASP A 167 -4.35 32.64 0.32
N HIS A 168 -3.45 32.38 1.27
CA HIS A 168 -2.79 31.09 1.47
C HIS A 168 -2.44 30.86 2.95
N VAL A 169 -2.51 29.60 3.40
CA VAL A 169 -2.02 29.14 4.69
C VAL A 169 -1.17 27.90 4.44
N SER A 170 0.12 27.98 4.74
CA SER A 170 1.05 26.85 4.56
C SER A 170 0.93 25.89 5.74
N VAL A 171 0.85 24.57 5.51
CA VAL A 171 0.65 23.59 6.58
C VAL A 171 1.85 22.65 6.69
N TYR A 172 2.38 22.50 7.90
CA TYR A 172 3.47 21.59 8.24
C TYR A 172 2.94 20.48 9.17
N GLU A 173 2.99 19.23 8.69
CA GLU A 173 2.67 18.05 9.50
C GLU A 173 3.90 17.62 10.31
N VAL A 174 3.81 17.70 11.63
CA VAL A 174 4.90 17.30 12.54
C VAL A 174 4.98 15.77 12.58
N LYS A 175 6.02 15.24 11.94
CA LYS A 175 6.34 13.81 11.89
C LYS A 175 6.76 13.27 13.26
N LEU A 176 6.59 11.96 13.43
CA LEU A 176 7.19 11.18 14.52
C LEU A 176 8.73 11.27 14.48
N LEU A 177 9.37 10.89 15.60
CA LEU A 177 10.82 10.67 15.62
C LEU A 177 11.16 9.37 14.89
N ASP A 178 12.30 9.34 14.20
CA ASP A 178 12.87 8.09 13.67
C ASP A 178 13.48 7.21 14.78
N ASP A 179 13.87 5.99 14.46
CA ASP A 179 14.40 5.04 15.45
C ASP A 179 15.73 5.48 16.09
N GLY A 180 16.50 6.35 15.44
CA GLY A 180 17.71 6.97 15.98
C GLY A 180 17.36 8.06 16.98
N GLU A 181 16.57 9.04 16.56
CA GLU A 181 16.05 10.14 17.37
C GLU A 181 15.28 9.62 18.61
N ALA A 182 14.43 8.61 18.41
CA ALA A 182 13.62 8.02 19.47
C ALA A 182 14.49 7.30 20.52
N ARG A 183 15.52 6.57 20.07
CA ARG A 183 16.49 5.89 20.94
C ARG A 183 17.33 6.91 21.73
N GLU A 184 17.76 7.99 21.10
CA GLU A 184 18.49 9.07 21.77
C GLU A 184 17.63 9.74 22.85
N LEU A 185 16.39 10.12 22.53
CA LEU A 185 15.49 10.78 23.47
C LEU A 185 15.15 9.88 24.68
N LEU A 186 14.82 8.60 24.44
CA LEU A 186 14.60 7.63 25.51
C LEU A 186 15.85 7.48 26.39
N GLY A 187 17.02 7.36 25.76
CA GLY A 187 18.31 7.23 26.42
C GLY A 187 18.62 8.40 27.34
N LYS A 188 18.48 9.65 26.88
CA LYS A 188 18.72 10.85 27.70
C LYS A 188 17.80 10.91 28.92
N HIS A 189 16.51 10.55 28.78
CA HIS A 189 15.59 10.57 29.92
C HIS A 189 15.79 9.40 30.90
N ALA A 190 16.15 8.20 30.43
CA ALA A 190 16.41 7.02 31.28
C ALA A 190 17.79 7.05 31.95
N PHE A 191 18.82 7.54 31.27
CA PHE A 191 20.22 7.46 31.70
C PHE A 191 20.89 8.86 31.68
N PRO A 192 20.74 9.67 32.75
CA PRO A 192 21.33 11.02 32.82
C PRO A 192 22.87 11.03 32.91
N THR A 193 23.48 9.92 33.31
CA THR A 193 24.93 9.69 33.31
C THR A 193 25.32 8.86 32.07
N TYR A 194 26.55 9.04 31.58
CA TYR A 194 27.13 8.44 30.35
C TYR A 194 27.30 6.88 30.38
N GLN A 195 26.30 6.15 30.87
CA GLN A 195 26.20 4.71 30.64
C GLN A 195 25.69 4.49 29.20
N LYS A 196 26.56 3.91 28.36
CA LYS A 196 26.19 3.51 26.99
C LYS A 196 24.99 2.57 27.02
N LEU A 197 24.07 2.76 26.07
CA LEU A 197 22.87 1.93 25.83
C LEU A 197 23.19 0.49 25.36
N GLU A 198 24.42 0.01 25.56
CA GLU A 198 24.98 -1.22 24.99
C GLU A 198 24.64 -2.48 25.79
N SER A 199 24.08 -2.37 27.00
CA SER A 199 23.85 -3.53 27.87
C SER A 199 22.64 -4.39 27.48
N ARG A 200 21.57 -3.81 26.92
CA ARG A 200 20.31 -4.49 26.57
C ARG A 200 19.57 -3.81 25.41
N THR A 201 19.81 -4.26 24.19
CA THR A 201 19.12 -3.76 22.99
C THR A 201 17.67 -4.20 22.87
N ASP A 202 17.31 -5.33 23.48
CA ASP A 202 16.00 -5.99 23.46
C ASP A 202 14.92 -5.21 24.23
N LEU A 203 15.10 -4.99 25.53
CA LEU A 203 14.13 -4.26 26.36
C LEU A 203 13.97 -2.79 25.90
N VAL A 204 15.08 -2.17 25.47
CA VAL A 204 15.05 -0.83 24.86
C VAL A 204 14.22 -0.85 23.57
N HIS A 205 14.40 -1.86 22.72
CA HIS A 205 13.61 -2.01 21.50
C HIS A 205 12.12 -2.17 21.80
N ASP A 206 11.73 -2.92 22.85
CA ASP A 206 10.32 -3.04 23.26
C ASP A 206 9.72 -1.71 23.74
N PHE A 207 10.45 -0.90 24.50
CA PHE A 207 10.00 0.45 24.87
C PHE A 207 9.87 1.38 23.66
N LEU A 208 10.80 1.32 22.71
CA LEU A 208 10.73 2.08 21.44
C LEU A 208 9.54 1.62 20.59
N ASN A 209 9.32 0.31 20.47
CA ASN A 209 8.19 -0.30 19.77
C ASN A 209 6.84 0.05 20.40
N HIS A 210 6.78 0.24 21.73
CA HIS A 210 5.59 0.71 22.43
C HIS A 210 5.32 2.21 22.18
N ALA A 211 6.37 3.03 22.14
CA ALA A 211 6.27 4.47 21.93
C ALA A 211 6.06 4.87 20.45
N LYS A 212 6.57 4.08 19.50
CA LYS A 212 6.58 4.31 18.05
C LYS A 212 6.98 5.72 17.63
N GLY A 213 8.05 6.24 18.24
CA GLY A 213 8.58 7.56 17.93
C GLY A 213 7.78 8.75 18.47
N LEU A 214 6.76 8.55 19.31
CA LEU A 214 6.01 9.66 19.94
C LEU A 214 6.82 10.30 21.08
N PRO A 215 7.26 11.58 20.97
CA PRO A 215 8.13 12.21 21.97
C PRO A 215 7.59 12.15 23.40
N LEU A 216 6.30 12.49 23.60
CA LEU A 216 5.67 12.44 24.93
C LEU A 216 5.75 11.04 25.56
N ALA A 217 5.59 9.98 24.77
CA ALA A 217 5.68 8.62 25.28
C ALA A 217 7.12 8.29 25.68
N LEU A 218 8.10 8.62 24.84
CA LEU A 218 9.53 8.39 25.10
C LEU A 218 10.00 9.11 26.38
N VAL A 219 9.58 10.36 26.60
CA VAL A 219 9.90 11.13 27.82
C VAL A 219 9.30 10.49 29.07
N VAL A 220 8.01 10.13 29.03
CA VAL A 220 7.30 9.51 30.17
C VAL A 220 7.89 8.14 30.49
N LEU A 221 8.19 7.32 29.47
CA LEU A 221 8.77 6.00 29.64
C LEU A 221 10.21 6.10 30.15
N GLY A 222 11.06 6.95 29.56
CA GLY A 222 12.43 7.17 30.03
C GLY A 222 12.48 7.61 31.50
N SER A 223 11.57 8.50 31.90
CA SER A 223 11.46 8.96 33.29
C SER A 223 10.99 7.86 34.27
N LEU A 224 10.23 6.86 33.82
CA LEU A 224 9.87 5.69 34.64
C LEU A 224 11.03 4.71 34.85
N LEU A 225 11.96 4.67 33.89
CA LEU A 225 13.12 3.76 33.90
C LEU A 225 14.34 4.34 34.64
N ARG A 226 14.35 5.67 34.84
CA ARG A 226 15.44 6.43 35.45
C ARG A 226 15.76 5.91 36.86
N GLY A 227 16.87 5.18 36.97
CA GLY A 227 17.37 4.65 38.25
C GLY A 227 16.66 3.39 38.77
N THR A 228 15.91 2.67 37.93
CA THR A 228 15.23 1.41 38.30
C THR A 228 15.97 0.17 37.79
N ALA A 229 15.81 -0.97 38.47
CA ALA A 229 16.40 -2.26 38.09
C ALA A 229 15.64 -2.97 36.96
N GLU A 230 16.28 -3.92 36.27
CA GLU A 230 15.76 -4.57 35.05
C GLU A 230 14.43 -5.32 35.25
N ASP A 231 14.22 -5.94 36.41
CA ASP A 231 12.96 -6.59 36.78
C ASP A 231 11.79 -5.60 36.88
N VAL A 232 12.07 -4.35 37.27
CA VAL A 232 11.12 -3.23 37.25
C VAL A 232 10.81 -2.81 35.81
N TRP A 233 11.75 -2.95 34.87
CA TRP A 233 11.53 -2.62 33.46
C TRP A 233 10.58 -3.62 32.79
N GLU A 234 10.86 -4.91 32.93
CA GLU A 234 10.02 -6.00 32.40
C GLU A 234 8.59 -5.95 32.98
N SER A 235 8.48 -5.78 34.31
CA SER A 235 7.18 -5.65 34.97
C SER A 235 6.45 -4.35 34.58
N THR A 236 7.17 -3.27 34.24
CA THR A 236 6.59 -2.04 33.70
C THR A 236 6.06 -2.25 32.27
N LEU A 237 6.82 -2.88 31.36
CA LEU A 237 6.32 -3.25 30.02
C LEU A 237 5.07 -4.14 30.12
N LYS A 238 5.09 -5.15 31.00
CA LYS A 238 3.94 -6.02 31.26
C LYS A 238 2.73 -5.26 31.82
N LYS A 239 2.94 -4.22 32.63
CA LYS A 239 1.87 -3.34 33.11
C LYS A 239 1.32 -2.44 31.99
N LEU A 240 2.18 -1.94 31.10
CA LEU A 240 1.82 -1.08 29.97
C LEU A 240 1.05 -1.82 28.87
N SER A 241 1.32 -3.11 28.65
CA SER A 241 0.56 -3.94 27.71
C SER A 241 -0.87 -4.24 28.20
N MET A 242 -1.08 -4.29 29.52
CA MET A 242 -2.41 -4.44 30.13
C MET A 242 -3.16 -3.12 30.29
N THR A 243 -2.44 -2.02 30.57
CA THR A 243 -3.04 -0.75 31.01
C THR A 243 -2.23 0.44 30.49
N PRO A 244 -2.81 1.41 29.76
CA PRO A 244 -2.06 2.57 29.29
C PRO A 244 -1.62 3.45 30.45
N ASN A 245 -0.45 4.08 30.30
CA ASN A 245 0.03 5.08 31.25
C ASN A 245 -0.93 6.28 31.30
N GLY A 246 -1.37 6.67 32.51
CA GLY A 246 -2.34 7.74 32.69
C GLY A 246 -1.93 9.10 32.10
N THR A 247 -0.65 9.48 32.20
CA THR A 247 -0.14 10.75 31.65
C THR A 247 -0.24 10.77 30.12
N ILE A 248 0.21 9.71 29.46
CA ILE A 248 0.11 9.56 27.99
C ILE A 248 -1.36 9.51 27.57
N ASN A 249 -2.15 8.68 28.25
CA ASN A 249 -3.56 8.47 27.96
C ASN A 249 -4.36 9.78 28.04
N ASN A 250 -4.17 10.58 29.09
CA ASN A 250 -4.89 11.83 29.29
C ASN A 250 -4.60 12.85 28.17
N VAL A 251 -3.34 13.00 27.74
CA VAL A 251 -2.99 13.95 26.66
C VAL A 251 -3.57 13.52 25.31
N LEU A 252 -3.59 12.22 25.01
CA LEU A 252 -4.20 11.68 23.80
C LEU A 252 -5.74 11.76 23.85
N LYS A 253 -6.35 11.53 25.02
CA LYS A 253 -7.80 11.51 25.21
C LYS A 253 -8.45 12.87 24.94
N VAL A 254 -7.77 13.99 25.16
CA VAL A 254 -8.27 15.34 24.80
C VAL A 254 -8.77 15.41 23.34
N SER A 255 -8.07 14.78 22.40
CA SER A 255 -8.47 14.75 20.98
C SER A 255 -9.75 13.93 20.72
N TYR A 256 -10.06 12.96 21.59
CA TYR A 256 -11.28 12.15 21.54
C TYR A 256 -12.45 12.80 22.29
N ASP A 257 -12.19 13.38 23.46
CA ASP A 257 -13.20 14.05 24.29
C ASP A 257 -13.81 15.26 23.58
N GLY A 258 -13.08 15.90 22.65
CA GLY A 258 -13.57 16.98 21.80
C GLY A 258 -14.33 16.55 20.52
N LEU A 259 -14.57 15.25 20.29
CA LEU A 259 -15.36 14.74 19.16
C LEU A 259 -16.87 14.73 19.49
N GLU A 260 -17.72 14.82 18.45
CA GLU A 260 -19.16 14.56 18.57
C GLU A 260 -19.46 13.04 18.67
N GLU A 261 -20.68 12.68 19.09
CA GLU A 261 -21.08 11.30 19.41
C GLU A 261 -20.89 10.31 18.22
N ASN A 262 -21.14 10.77 16.98
CA ASN A 262 -20.97 9.95 15.79
C ASN A 262 -19.50 9.58 15.57
N GLU A 263 -18.60 10.56 15.63
CA GLU A 263 -17.16 10.40 15.47
C GLU A 263 -16.55 9.59 16.61
N GLN A 264 -17.03 9.78 17.84
CA GLN A 264 -16.63 8.96 19.00
C GLN A 264 -16.97 7.48 18.78
N GLU A 265 -18.20 7.16 18.35
CA GLU A 265 -18.58 5.76 18.10
C GLU A 265 -17.79 5.15 16.93
N ILE A 266 -17.55 5.89 15.84
CA ILE A 266 -16.69 5.47 14.73
C ILE A 266 -15.25 5.22 15.22
N PHE A 267 -14.66 6.14 15.97
CA PHE A 267 -13.32 6.01 16.53
C PHE A 267 -13.19 4.76 17.40
N LEU A 268 -14.14 4.52 18.29
CA LEU A 268 -14.15 3.35 19.17
C LEU A 268 -14.33 2.04 18.38
N HIS A 269 -15.11 2.03 17.29
CA HIS A 269 -15.14 0.86 16.40
C HIS A 269 -13.78 0.59 15.75
N ILE A 270 -13.08 1.62 15.26
CA ILE A 270 -11.76 1.46 14.64
C ILE A 270 -10.72 1.01 15.67
N ALA A 271 -10.68 1.62 16.86
CA ALA A 271 -9.73 1.27 17.92
C ALA A 271 -9.90 -0.18 18.42
N CYS A 272 -11.15 -0.64 18.59
CA CYS A 272 -11.43 -2.01 19.00
C CYS A 272 -11.17 -3.01 17.86
N PHE A 273 -11.68 -2.76 16.65
CA PHE A 273 -11.91 -3.78 15.63
C PHE A 273 -11.26 -3.51 14.25
N CYS A 274 -11.18 -2.25 13.79
CA CYS A 274 -10.93 -1.97 12.36
C CYS A 274 -9.52 -1.47 12.00
N LYS A 275 -8.55 -1.45 12.92
CA LYS A 275 -7.15 -1.15 12.57
C LYS A 275 -6.62 -2.20 11.58
N GLY A 276 -5.98 -1.73 10.51
CA GLY A 276 -5.46 -2.55 9.41
C GLY A 276 -6.52 -3.03 8.41
N GLN A 277 -7.80 -2.74 8.64
CA GLN A 277 -8.88 -3.13 7.72
C GLN A 277 -9.00 -2.15 6.54
N GLU A 278 -9.53 -2.65 5.43
CA GLU A 278 -9.80 -1.85 4.24
C GLU A 278 -10.85 -0.76 4.53
N LYS A 279 -10.59 0.46 4.02
CA LYS A 279 -11.42 1.64 4.30
C LYS A 279 -12.87 1.49 3.82
N GLU A 280 -13.12 1.09 2.57
CA GLU A 280 -14.48 1.08 2.03
C GLU A 280 -15.30 -0.10 2.61
N CYS A 281 -14.67 -1.25 2.86
CA CYS A 281 -15.27 -2.34 3.64
C CYS A 281 -15.68 -1.86 5.05
N THR A 282 -14.77 -1.22 5.80
CA THR A 282 -15.08 -0.69 7.15
C THR A 282 -16.21 0.33 7.11
N LYS A 283 -16.15 1.28 6.18
CA LYS A 283 -17.16 2.32 5.99
C LYS A 283 -18.55 1.73 5.77
N LYS A 284 -18.68 0.72 4.90
CA LYS A 284 -19.92 0.01 4.63
C LYS A 284 -20.50 -0.70 5.86
N VAL A 285 -19.66 -1.35 6.67
CA VAL A 285 -20.12 -1.99 7.93
C VAL A 285 -20.62 -0.94 8.92
N LEU A 286 -19.91 0.18 9.09
CA LEU A 286 -20.29 1.24 10.03
C LEU A 286 -21.49 2.08 9.56
N ASP A 287 -21.60 2.39 8.26
CA ASP A 287 -22.78 3.04 7.67
C ASP A 287 -24.04 2.15 7.86
N SER A 288 -23.87 0.83 7.84
CA SER A 288 -24.97 -0.11 8.17
C SER A 288 -25.46 0.03 9.61
N CYS A 289 -24.58 0.43 10.54
CA CYS A 289 -24.86 0.62 11.96
C CYS A 289 -25.57 1.95 12.28
N ASP A 290 -26.15 2.63 11.27
CA ASP A 290 -26.73 3.98 11.29
C ASP A 290 -25.72 5.10 11.68
N LEU A 291 -24.42 4.95 11.35
CA LEU A 291 -23.39 5.99 11.54
C LEU A 291 -23.14 6.78 10.25
N GLN A 292 -22.68 8.04 10.35
CA GLN A 292 -22.26 8.86 9.21
C GLN A 292 -20.77 8.68 8.94
N THR A 293 -20.36 7.52 8.44
CA THR A 293 -18.94 7.12 8.46
C THR A 293 -18.07 7.93 7.50
N ALA A 294 -18.62 8.38 6.38
CA ALA A 294 -17.87 9.19 5.41
C ALA A 294 -17.38 10.53 6.00
N ALA A 295 -18.26 11.25 6.71
CA ALA A 295 -17.90 12.50 7.39
C ALA A 295 -17.02 12.23 8.62
N GLY A 296 -17.37 11.23 9.42
CA GLY A 296 -16.61 10.92 10.63
C GLY A 296 -15.18 10.47 10.36
N LEU A 297 -14.93 9.65 9.32
CA LEU A 297 -13.56 9.28 8.92
C LEU A 297 -12.73 10.51 8.51
N ASP A 298 -13.32 11.45 7.78
CA ASP A 298 -12.65 12.70 7.37
C ASP A 298 -12.28 13.57 8.58
N ILE A 299 -13.16 13.69 9.57
CA ILE A 299 -12.89 14.39 10.84
C ILE A 299 -11.77 13.68 11.63
N LEU A 300 -11.83 12.35 11.76
CA LEU A 300 -10.80 11.58 12.48
C LEU A 300 -9.42 11.66 11.81
N ILE A 301 -9.36 11.74 10.47
CA ILE A 301 -8.12 12.00 9.73
C ILE A 301 -7.62 13.42 10.00
N LYS A 302 -8.49 14.43 9.88
CA LYS A 302 -8.15 15.84 10.16
C LYS A 302 -7.67 16.08 11.59
N ARG A 303 -8.03 15.21 12.55
CA ARG A 303 -7.60 15.25 13.95
C ARG A 303 -6.40 14.35 14.31
N CYS A 304 -5.71 13.78 13.31
CA CYS A 304 -4.62 12.81 13.46
C CYS A 304 -4.97 11.56 14.30
N LEU A 305 -6.25 11.22 14.45
CA LEU A 305 -6.66 10.05 15.23
C LEU A 305 -6.52 8.75 14.44
N ILE A 306 -6.63 8.85 13.11
CA ILE A 306 -6.38 7.78 12.14
C ILE A 306 -5.66 8.34 10.90
N ARG A 307 -5.07 7.46 10.09
CA ARG A 307 -4.59 7.76 8.73
C ARG A 307 -5.00 6.66 7.76
N ILE A 308 -4.98 6.94 6.46
CA ILE A 308 -5.18 5.91 5.42
C ILE A 308 -3.81 5.59 4.81
N GLU A 309 -3.45 4.31 4.78
CA GLU A 309 -2.16 3.83 4.27
C GLU A 309 -2.42 2.62 3.37
N TYR A 310 -2.02 2.69 2.10
CA TYR A 310 -2.32 1.67 1.08
C TYR A 310 -3.81 1.24 1.02
N GLY A 311 -4.73 2.19 1.25
CA GLY A 311 -6.19 1.94 1.30
C GLY A 311 -6.73 1.36 2.62
N THR A 312 -5.86 1.04 3.58
CA THR A 312 -6.22 0.51 4.90
C THR A 312 -6.30 1.61 5.97
N LEU A 313 -7.13 1.42 7.00
CA LEU A 313 -7.25 2.31 8.15
C LEU A 313 -6.16 2.03 9.17
N GLN A 314 -5.26 2.97 9.38
CA GLN A 314 -4.18 2.88 10.36
C GLN A 314 -4.42 3.81 11.54
N MET A 315 -4.01 3.37 12.73
CA MET A 315 -4.16 4.10 14.00
C MET A 315 -2.91 3.84 14.86
N HIS A 316 -2.35 4.89 15.45
CA HIS A 316 -1.20 4.79 16.35
C HIS A 316 -1.51 3.89 17.55
N ASP A 317 -0.60 3.00 17.93
CA ASP A 317 -0.84 1.98 18.97
C ASP A 317 -1.26 2.58 20.32
N LEU A 318 -0.67 3.72 20.71
CA LEU A 318 -1.06 4.46 21.92
C LEU A 318 -2.46 5.10 21.81
N ILE A 319 -2.87 5.57 20.63
CA ILE A 319 -4.24 6.08 20.38
C ILE A 319 -5.24 4.93 20.41
N GLN A 320 -4.88 3.77 19.84
CA GLN A 320 -5.69 2.55 19.92
C GLN A 320 -5.84 2.06 21.36
N SER A 321 -4.75 2.08 22.14
CA SER A 321 -4.76 1.73 23.56
C SER A 321 -5.65 2.67 24.38
N MET A 322 -5.60 3.98 24.09
CA MET A 322 -6.50 4.97 24.67
C MET A 322 -7.98 4.70 24.33
N GLY A 323 -8.32 4.45 23.06
CA GLY A 323 -9.68 4.12 22.65
C GLY A 323 -10.21 2.82 23.27
N ARG A 324 -9.36 1.79 23.40
CA ARG A 324 -9.69 0.55 24.12
C ARG A 324 -9.84 0.80 25.62
N ASN A 325 -9.06 1.72 26.21
CA ASN A 325 -9.22 2.11 27.61
C ASN A 325 -10.53 2.86 27.87
N VAL A 326 -10.99 3.73 26.96
CA VAL A 326 -12.30 4.39 27.06
C VAL A 326 -13.45 3.37 27.17
N VAL A 327 -13.39 2.24 26.46
CA VAL A 327 -14.39 1.16 26.60
C VAL A 327 -14.24 0.40 27.93
N ASN A 328 -13.02 0.23 28.42
CA ASN A 328 -12.71 -0.63 29.56
C ASN A 328 -12.73 0.10 30.92
N HIS A 329 -12.70 1.45 30.96
CA HIS A 329 -12.34 2.23 32.14
C HIS A 329 -13.22 1.92 33.37
N ASP A 330 -14.53 2.00 33.20
CA ASP A 330 -15.51 1.82 34.28
C ASP A 330 -15.88 0.35 34.53
N TYR A 331 -15.43 -0.56 33.66
CA TYR A 331 -15.88 -1.96 33.59
C TYR A 331 -14.72 -2.93 33.33
N ARG A 332 -13.58 -2.71 33.99
CA ARG A 332 -12.40 -3.56 33.81
C ARG A 332 -12.71 -5.02 34.14
N ASP A 333 -13.37 -5.26 35.27
CA ASP A 333 -13.65 -6.61 35.77
C ASP A 333 -15.06 -7.13 35.38
N ASP A 334 -15.89 -6.28 34.77
CA ASP A 334 -17.28 -6.55 34.33
C ASP A 334 -17.42 -6.48 32.79
N PRO A 335 -16.85 -7.42 32.00
CA PRO A 335 -16.92 -7.37 30.54
C PRO A 335 -18.36 -7.29 30.01
N GLU A 336 -19.34 -7.92 30.67
CA GLU A 336 -20.75 -7.89 30.27
C GLU A 336 -21.39 -6.49 30.19
N LYS A 337 -20.81 -5.48 30.84
CA LYS A 337 -21.31 -4.09 30.86
C LYS A 337 -20.66 -3.20 29.79
N ARG A 338 -19.56 -3.64 29.17
CA ARG A 338 -18.78 -2.85 28.20
C ARG A 338 -19.57 -2.63 26.90
N SER A 339 -19.32 -1.50 26.22
CA SER A 339 -20.01 -1.18 24.96
C SER A 339 -19.51 -2.02 23.77
N ARG A 340 -18.28 -2.54 23.83
CA ARG A 340 -17.62 -3.31 22.77
C ARG A 340 -16.89 -4.50 23.38
N LEU A 341 -16.94 -5.65 22.71
CA LEU A 341 -16.23 -6.88 23.13
C LEU A 341 -15.42 -7.46 21.96
N TRP A 342 -14.12 -7.68 22.20
CA TRP A 342 -13.18 -8.26 21.22
C TRP A 342 -12.19 -9.28 21.80
N LEU A 343 -12.01 -9.34 23.11
CA LEU A 343 -11.12 -10.30 23.75
C LEU A 343 -11.80 -11.66 23.84
N TYR A 344 -11.08 -12.73 23.47
CA TYR A 344 -11.61 -14.09 23.42
C TYR A 344 -12.26 -14.53 24.73
N ASP A 345 -11.54 -14.42 25.85
CA ASP A 345 -12.06 -14.87 27.15
C ASP A 345 -13.28 -14.06 27.62
N ASP A 346 -13.31 -12.76 27.36
CA ASP A 346 -14.45 -11.89 27.67
C ASP A 346 -15.68 -12.30 26.84
N VAL A 347 -15.54 -12.39 25.51
CA VAL A 347 -16.62 -12.79 24.60
C VAL A 347 -17.12 -14.19 24.94
N ARG A 348 -16.21 -15.14 25.19
CA ARG A 348 -16.51 -16.51 25.60
C ARG A 348 -17.31 -16.52 26.90
N ASN A 349 -16.83 -15.86 27.95
CA ASN A 349 -17.49 -15.82 29.27
C ASN A 349 -18.88 -15.17 29.19
N VAL A 350 -19.00 -14.06 28.46
CA VAL A 350 -20.25 -13.31 28.30
C VAL A 350 -21.30 -14.13 27.54
N LEU A 351 -20.92 -14.82 26.45
CA LEU A 351 -21.83 -15.61 25.62
C LEU A 351 -22.16 -16.98 26.22
N GLN A 352 -21.18 -17.69 26.82
CA GLN A 352 -21.41 -19.02 27.43
C GLN A 352 -22.38 -18.96 28.62
N HIS A 353 -22.42 -17.83 29.33
CA HIS A 353 -23.23 -17.66 30.55
C HIS A 353 -24.42 -16.70 30.38
N ASN A 354 -24.75 -16.28 29.15
CA ASN A 354 -25.86 -15.35 28.84
C ASN A 354 -25.81 -14.05 29.69
N LYS A 355 -24.60 -13.52 29.96
CA LYS A 355 -24.37 -12.41 30.89
C LYS A 355 -24.55 -11.02 30.30
N GLY A 356 -24.38 -10.88 28.98
CA GLY A 356 -24.28 -9.57 28.32
C GLY A 356 -25.44 -8.63 28.60
N ASP A 357 -25.11 -7.40 28.97
CA ASP A 357 -26.09 -6.36 29.28
C ASP A 357 -26.54 -5.59 28.02
N CYS A 358 -27.59 -4.80 28.16
CA CYS A 358 -28.10 -3.89 27.16
C CYS A 358 -27.11 -2.80 26.72
N ASN A 359 -25.96 -2.63 27.39
CA ASN A 359 -24.92 -1.69 26.99
C ASN A 359 -24.04 -2.18 25.84
N VAL A 360 -23.98 -3.50 25.59
CA VAL A 360 -23.18 -4.07 24.49
C VAL A 360 -23.74 -3.58 23.14
N LYS A 361 -22.97 -2.76 22.43
CA LYS A 361 -23.27 -2.23 21.08
C LYS A 361 -22.65 -3.08 19.97
N ALA A 362 -21.48 -3.68 20.22
CA ALA A 362 -20.77 -4.49 19.23
C ALA A 362 -19.95 -5.65 19.83
N ILE A 363 -19.93 -6.77 19.12
CA ILE A 363 -19.06 -7.93 19.40
C ILE A 363 -18.35 -8.32 18.10
N VAL A 364 -17.03 -8.40 18.14
CA VAL A 364 -16.20 -8.87 17.02
C VAL A 364 -15.16 -9.84 17.55
N LEU A 365 -15.22 -11.10 17.12
CA LEU A 365 -14.24 -12.12 17.49
C LEU A 365 -13.70 -12.80 16.22
N GLU A 366 -12.39 -12.70 16.03
CA GLU A 366 -11.63 -13.29 14.93
C GLU A 366 -10.31 -13.87 15.50
N PRO A 367 -10.35 -15.09 16.04
CA PRO A 367 -9.15 -15.83 16.45
C PRO A 367 -8.40 -16.33 15.20
N PRO A 368 -7.06 -16.46 15.29
CA PRO A 368 -6.24 -16.87 14.14
C PRO A 368 -6.56 -18.29 13.68
N GLU A 369 -6.91 -19.18 14.62
CA GLU A 369 -7.31 -20.55 14.36
C GLU A 369 -8.80 -20.77 14.69
N PRO A 370 -9.48 -21.74 14.06
CA PRO A 370 -10.85 -22.12 14.41
C PRO A 370 -10.99 -22.60 15.86
N ILE A 371 -11.91 -21.98 16.59
CA ILE A 371 -12.24 -22.32 17.99
C ILE A 371 -13.68 -22.76 18.14
N GLU A 372 -13.98 -23.42 19.26
CA GLU A 372 -15.34 -23.83 19.64
C GLU A 372 -15.83 -23.04 20.86
N ILE A 373 -17.02 -22.43 20.76
CA ILE A 373 -17.67 -21.71 21.85
C ILE A 373 -19.13 -22.19 21.94
N TYR A 374 -19.58 -22.54 23.15
CA TYR A 374 -21.00 -22.73 23.43
C TYR A 374 -21.75 -21.38 23.41
N ILE A 375 -22.64 -21.17 22.44
CA ILE A 375 -23.48 -19.98 22.33
C ILE A 375 -24.94 -20.46 22.29
N GLY A 376 -25.57 -20.49 23.46
CA GLY A 376 -26.95 -20.96 23.63
C GLY A 376 -28.02 -20.03 23.03
N LEU A 377 -29.24 -20.56 22.93
CA LEU A 377 -30.42 -19.90 22.34
C LEU A 377 -30.57 -18.42 22.74
N ASP A 378 -30.43 -18.12 24.04
CA ASP A 378 -30.74 -16.81 24.61
C ASP A 378 -29.53 -15.85 24.73
N ALA A 379 -28.33 -16.24 24.26
CA ALA A 379 -27.08 -15.54 24.55
C ALA A 379 -27.07 -14.03 24.22
N PHE A 380 -27.79 -13.62 23.18
CA PHE A 380 -27.88 -12.21 22.74
C PHE A 380 -29.17 -11.49 23.17
N THR A 381 -30.13 -12.18 23.80
CA THR A 381 -31.50 -11.65 24.04
C THR A 381 -31.56 -10.43 24.97
N LYS A 382 -30.59 -10.30 25.88
CA LYS A 382 -30.43 -9.14 26.78
C LYS A 382 -29.72 -7.95 26.13
N MET A 383 -28.93 -8.17 25.09
CA MET A 383 -28.07 -7.17 24.43
C MET A 383 -28.87 -6.26 23.48
N ARG A 384 -29.85 -5.53 24.00
CA ARG A 384 -30.85 -4.79 23.19
C ARG A 384 -30.28 -3.64 22.35
N LYS A 385 -29.05 -3.16 22.61
CA LYS A 385 -28.36 -2.16 21.79
C LYS A 385 -27.35 -2.76 20.79
N LEU A 386 -27.22 -4.10 20.70
CA LEU A 386 -26.28 -4.76 19.80
C LEU A 386 -26.63 -4.47 18.34
N ARG A 387 -25.72 -3.80 17.63
CA ARG A 387 -25.85 -3.42 16.21
C ARG A 387 -24.90 -4.21 15.31
N LEU A 388 -23.73 -4.57 15.82
CA LEU A 388 -22.67 -5.26 15.07
C LEU A 388 -22.29 -6.58 15.76
N LEU A 389 -22.41 -7.70 15.04
CA LEU A 389 -21.92 -9.00 15.47
C LEU A 389 -21.07 -9.62 14.34
N ILE A 390 -19.78 -9.83 14.60
CA ILE A 390 -18.84 -10.52 13.70
C ILE A 390 -18.21 -11.69 14.47
N LEU A 391 -18.40 -12.91 13.97
CA LEU A 391 -17.86 -14.15 14.52
C LEU A 391 -17.19 -14.95 13.39
N ARG A 392 -15.89 -14.73 13.22
CA ARG A 392 -15.04 -15.42 12.23
C ARG A 392 -14.26 -16.51 12.96
N ASN A 393 -14.04 -17.67 12.33
CA ASN A 393 -13.34 -18.80 12.95
C ASN A 393 -13.96 -19.26 14.31
N VAL A 394 -15.23 -18.96 14.58
CA VAL A 394 -15.96 -19.37 15.79
C VAL A 394 -17.03 -20.39 15.42
N HIS A 395 -16.83 -21.64 15.81
CA HIS A 395 -17.82 -22.69 15.72
C HIS A 395 -18.70 -22.72 16.98
N ASN A 396 -20.02 -22.77 16.78
CA ASN A 396 -20.95 -22.96 17.89
C ASN A 396 -21.05 -24.45 18.22
N SER A 397 -20.84 -24.82 19.49
CA SER A 397 -21.10 -26.20 19.95
C SER A 397 -22.59 -26.47 20.22
N PHE A 398 -23.40 -25.41 20.32
CA PHE A 398 -24.85 -25.50 20.47
C PHE A 398 -25.52 -25.78 19.11
N GLN A 399 -26.40 -26.79 19.08
CA GLN A 399 -26.98 -27.38 17.86
C GLN A 399 -28.37 -26.83 17.48
N ASP A 400 -28.89 -25.84 18.21
CA ASP A 400 -30.17 -25.20 17.91
C ASP A 400 -29.97 -23.74 17.42
N PRO A 401 -30.93 -23.18 16.65
CA PRO A 401 -30.87 -21.80 16.21
C PRO A 401 -30.81 -20.82 17.39
N VAL A 402 -29.95 -19.81 17.27
CA VAL A 402 -29.74 -18.75 18.28
C VAL A 402 -30.69 -17.59 17.98
N CYS A 403 -31.19 -16.94 19.03
CA CYS A 403 -32.09 -15.80 18.90
C CYS A 403 -31.33 -14.46 18.93
N PHE A 404 -31.28 -13.77 17.78
CA PHE A 404 -30.64 -12.46 17.64
C PHE A 404 -31.58 -11.29 18.04
N PRO A 405 -31.03 -10.16 18.52
CA PRO A 405 -31.82 -8.97 18.85
C PRO A 405 -32.32 -8.28 17.57
N SER A 406 -33.55 -7.76 17.60
CA SER A 406 -34.20 -7.07 16.47
C SER A 406 -33.46 -5.81 15.99
N TRP A 407 -32.64 -5.20 16.86
CA TRP A 407 -31.84 -4.01 16.57
C TRP A 407 -30.52 -4.29 15.83
N LEU A 408 -30.15 -5.56 15.61
CA LEU A 408 -28.93 -5.93 14.90
C LEU A 408 -28.96 -5.39 13.46
N ARG A 409 -27.85 -4.78 13.04
CA ARG A 409 -27.68 -4.13 11.73
C ARG A 409 -26.75 -4.93 10.81
N TRP A 410 -25.66 -5.46 11.38
CA TRP A 410 -24.70 -6.32 10.71
C TRP A 410 -24.54 -7.63 11.48
N LEU A 411 -24.76 -8.75 10.78
CA LEU A 411 -24.47 -10.10 11.26
C LEU A 411 -23.47 -10.75 10.31
N GLU A 412 -22.33 -11.18 10.83
CA GLU A 412 -21.34 -11.97 10.12
C GLU A 412 -20.96 -13.17 10.97
N TRP A 413 -21.27 -14.38 10.50
CA TRP A 413 -20.93 -15.61 11.23
C TRP A 413 -20.53 -16.73 10.28
N HIS A 414 -19.22 -16.96 10.17
CA HIS A 414 -18.66 -17.99 9.30
C HIS A 414 -19.07 -19.40 9.77
N GLY A 415 -19.69 -20.17 8.88
CA GLY A 415 -20.07 -21.55 9.13
C GLY A 415 -21.25 -21.75 10.08
N TYR A 416 -22.03 -20.70 10.39
CA TYR A 416 -23.20 -20.83 11.27
C TYR A 416 -24.23 -21.80 10.65
N PRO A 417 -24.59 -22.91 11.32
CA PRO A 417 -25.29 -24.04 10.69
C PRO A 417 -26.83 -23.90 10.69
N HIS A 418 -27.36 -22.74 11.09
CA HIS A 418 -28.80 -22.48 11.18
C HIS A 418 -29.22 -21.20 10.48
N ILE A 419 -30.53 -21.05 10.36
CA ILE A 419 -31.18 -19.81 9.93
C ILE A 419 -31.14 -18.83 11.11
N PRO A 420 -30.75 -17.55 10.91
CA PRO A 420 -30.75 -16.59 11.99
C PRO A 420 -32.19 -16.24 12.40
N GLY A 421 -32.59 -16.71 13.58
CA GLY A 421 -33.83 -16.33 14.25
C GLY A 421 -33.68 -14.95 14.89
N PHE A 422 -34.71 -14.12 14.81
CA PHE A 422 -34.70 -12.80 15.45
C PHE A 422 -35.86 -12.71 16.45
N SER A 423 -35.60 -12.04 17.57
CA SER A 423 -36.61 -11.65 18.55
C SER A 423 -37.74 -10.82 17.91
N SER A 424 -38.92 -10.85 18.54
CA SER A 424 -40.12 -10.20 18.03
C SER A 424 -39.94 -8.68 17.84
N GLY A 425 -40.11 -8.20 16.60
CA GLY A 425 -39.95 -6.79 16.24
C GLY A 425 -39.75 -6.62 14.72
N SER A 426 -39.56 -5.37 14.27
CA SER A 426 -39.06 -5.13 12.91
C SER A 426 -37.60 -5.61 12.81
N LYS A 427 -37.25 -6.24 11.70
CA LYS A 427 -35.90 -6.76 11.48
C LYS A 427 -35.09 -5.73 10.70
N GLU A 428 -34.30 -4.96 11.42
CA GLU A 428 -33.58 -3.80 10.91
C GLU A 428 -32.23 -4.15 10.24
N ILE A 429 -31.94 -5.44 10.03
CA ILE A 429 -30.68 -5.92 9.46
C ILE A 429 -30.43 -5.36 8.05
N VAL A 430 -29.21 -4.86 7.85
CA VAL A 430 -28.72 -4.21 6.64
C VAL A 430 -27.66 -5.08 5.94
N GLY A 431 -26.79 -5.75 6.70
CA GLY A 431 -25.80 -6.69 6.18
C GLY A 431 -25.88 -8.07 6.83
N LEU A 432 -25.81 -9.11 6.01
CA LEU A 432 -25.84 -10.51 6.45
C LEU A 432 -24.75 -11.32 5.72
N ASP A 433 -23.70 -11.70 6.44
CA ASP A 433 -22.69 -12.66 6.02
C ASP A 433 -22.88 -13.99 6.78
N MET A 434 -23.15 -15.03 6.00
CA MET A 434 -23.35 -16.40 6.47
C MET A 434 -22.49 -17.36 5.63
N SER A 435 -21.32 -16.88 5.20
CA SER A 435 -20.42 -17.65 4.35
C SER A 435 -19.96 -18.94 5.05
N LYS A 436 -19.65 -19.97 4.24
CA LYS A 436 -19.27 -21.33 4.67
C LYS A 436 -20.39 -22.12 5.40
N SER A 437 -21.64 -21.62 5.42
CA SER A 437 -22.78 -22.30 6.06
C SER A 437 -23.21 -23.60 5.34
N SER A 438 -24.01 -24.41 6.06
CA SER A 438 -24.47 -25.76 5.67
C SER A 438 -25.99 -25.98 5.74
N VAL A 439 -26.82 -24.96 6.03
CA VAL A 439 -28.29 -25.10 5.96
C VAL A 439 -28.74 -25.53 4.54
N ALA A 440 -29.66 -26.50 4.47
CA ALA A 440 -30.13 -27.07 3.21
C ALA A 440 -30.99 -26.13 2.33
N ALA A 441 -31.43 -24.96 2.81
CA ALA A 441 -32.26 -24.02 2.05
C ALA A 441 -32.19 -22.59 2.62
N VAL A 442 -32.36 -21.59 1.74
CA VAL A 442 -32.64 -20.20 2.15
C VAL A 442 -34.14 -20.08 2.48
N PRO A 443 -34.52 -19.77 3.73
CA PRO A 443 -35.89 -19.90 4.20
C PRO A 443 -36.81 -18.74 3.83
N GLU A 444 -38.11 -18.96 3.94
CA GLU A 444 -39.14 -17.92 3.77
C GLU A 444 -38.96 -16.70 4.68
N GLN A 445 -38.30 -16.85 5.82
CA GLN A 445 -37.99 -15.75 6.74
C GLN A 445 -37.20 -14.62 6.06
N PHE A 446 -36.49 -14.89 4.95
CA PHE A 446 -35.86 -13.85 4.14
C PHE A 446 -36.84 -12.77 3.68
N LYS A 447 -38.11 -13.11 3.42
CA LYS A 447 -39.15 -12.14 3.05
C LYS A 447 -39.25 -10.97 4.05
N SER A 448 -38.99 -11.22 5.34
CA SER A 448 -39.12 -10.22 6.42
C SER A 448 -38.02 -9.13 6.48
N PHE A 449 -36.86 -9.32 5.86
CA PHE A 449 -35.74 -8.37 5.97
C PHE A 449 -35.84 -7.21 4.95
N GLN A 450 -36.47 -6.10 5.28
CA GLN A 450 -36.74 -5.00 4.32
C GLN A 450 -35.55 -4.04 4.10
N ARG A 451 -34.60 -3.97 5.05
CA ARG A 451 -33.44 -3.07 5.01
C ARG A 451 -32.15 -3.69 4.46
N LEU A 452 -32.16 -4.97 4.07
CA LEU A 452 -30.95 -5.64 3.55
C LEU A 452 -30.41 -4.95 2.29
N LYS A 453 -29.13 -4.58 2.39
CA LYS A 453 -28.27 -4.06 1.31
C LYS A 453 -27.17 -5.05 0.93
N TYR A 454 -26.65 -5.82 1.88
CA TYR A 454 -25.54 -6.75 1.66
C TYR A 454 -25.91 -8.17 2.07
N ILE A 455 -25.66 -9.14 1.19
CA ILE A 455 -25.76 -10.56 1.47
C ILE A 455 -24.48 -11.26 1.00
N ASN A 456 -23.83 -12.01 1.89
CA ASN A 456 -22.76 -12.94 1.54
C ASN A 456 -23.07 -14.37 1.98
N PHE A 457 -23.16 -15.23 0.98
CA PHE A 457 -23.40 -16.66 1.03
C PHE A 457 -22.29 -17.42 0.32
N SER A 458 -21.07 -16.88 0.27
CA SER A 458 -19.93 -17.58 -0.32
C SER A 458 -19.61 -18.89 0.40
N HIS A 459 -19.18 -19.90 -0.33
CA HIS A 459 -18.89 -21.26 0.13
C HIS A 459 -20.08 -22.01 0.75
N TYR A 460 -21.32 -21.60 0.44
CA TYR A 460 -22.53 -22.27 0.91
C TYR A 460 -22.72 -23.61 0.17
N LYS A 461 -22.36 -24.71 0.83
CA LYS A 461 -22.21 -26.02 0.15
C LYS A 461 -23.52 -26.56 -0.41
N SER A 462 -24.61 -26.41 0.33
CA SER A 462 -25.94 -26.98 0.02
C SER A 462 -26.92 -26.01 -0.66
N LEU A 463 -26.44 -24.84 -1.10
CA LEU A 463 -27.30 -23.84 -1.74
C LEU A 463 -27.60 -24.22 -3.20
N VAL A 464 -28.75 -24.86 -3.45
CA VAL A 464 -29.13 -25.32 -4.80
C VAL A 464 -29.71 -24.21 -5.69
N ARG A 465 -30.42 -23.23 -5.11
CA ARG A 465 -31.14 -22.16 -5.83
C ARG A 465 -31.22 -20.90 -5.00
N ILE A 466 -31.04 -19.73 -5.63
CA ILE A 466 -31.28 -18.42 -4.99
C ILE A 466 -32.79 -18.17 -4.86
N PRO A 467 -33.32 -17.73 -3.70
CA PRO A 467 -34.74 -17.40 -3.55
C PRO A 467 -35.13 -16.15 -4.35
N ASP A 468 -36.44 -15.86 -4.41
CA ASP A 468 -36.92 -14.64 -5.03
C ASP A 468 -36.52 -13.39 -4.22
N LEU A 469 -35.76 -12.50 -4.87
CA LEU A 469 -35.26 -11.25 -4.30
C LEU A 469 -36.18 -10.06 -4.62
N SER A 470 -37.33 -10.26 -5.26
CA SER A 470 -38.34 -9.21 -5.48
C SER A 470 -38.75 -8.48 -4.18
N CYS A 471 -38.70 -9.20 -3.06
CA CYS A 471 -38.98 -8.69 -1.71
C CYS A 471 -37.78 -7.96 -1.05
N LYS A 472 -36.72 -7.62 -1.79
CA LYS A 472 -35.47 -7.01 -1.28
C LYS A 472 -35.08 -5.72 -2.02
N PRO A 473 -35.98 -4.72 -2.15
CA PRO A 473 -35.79 -3.56 -3.03
C PRO A 473 -34.58 -2.66 -2.71
N ASN A 474 -33.86 -2.94 -1.63
CA ASN A 474 -32.67 -2.23 -1.18
C ASN A 474 -31.37 -3.03 -1.37
N LEU A 475 -31.39 -4.24 -1.95
CA LEU A 475 -30.20 -5.06 -2.11
C LEU A 475 -29.20 -4.41 -3.09
N GLU A 476 -28.01 -4.13 -2.59
CA GLU A 476 -26.90 -3.50 -3.31
C GLU A 476 -25.81 -4.52 -3.65
N GLU A 477 -25.63 -5.59 -2.87
CA GLU A 477 -24.60 -6.60 -3.12
C GLU A 477 -25.06 -8.02 -2.79
N LEU A 478 -24.69 -8.96 -3.66
CA LEU A 478 -24.94 -10.39 -3.49
C LEU A 478 -23.68 -11.20 -3.83
N HIS A 479 -23.09 -11.82 -2.81
CA HIS A 479 -21.88 -12.64 -2.92
C HIS A 479 -22.21 -14.12 -2.71
N LEU A 480 -21.86 -14.96 -3.67
CA LEU A 480 -22.19 -16.40 -3.75
C LEU A 480 -20.99 -17.23 -4.24
N GLN A 481 -19.77 -16.72 -4.08
CA GLN A 481 -18.55 -17.39 -4.54
C GLN A 481 -18.48 -18.84 -4.03
N ASP A 482 -18.10 -19.80 -4.88
CA ASP A 482 -17.86 -21.22 -4.55
C ASP A 482 -19.09 -21.95 -3.91
N CYS A 483 -20.32 -21.53 -4.24
CA CYS A 483 -21.53 -22.31 -3.98
C CYS A 483 -21.59 -23.52 -4.93
N LYS A 484 -20.98 -24.63 -4.53
CA LYS A 484 -20.73 -25.78 -5.43
C LYS A 484 -21.99 -26.48 -5.93
N GLU A 485 -23.08 -26.49 -5.16
CA GLU A 485 -24.36 -27.11 -5.57
C GLU A 485 -25.33 -26.14 -6.27
N LEU A 486 -24.97 -24.87 -6.43
CA LEU A 486 -25.85 -23.84 -7.01
C LEU A 486 -26.09 -24.14 -8.50
N LYS A 487 -27.35 -24.42 -8.85
CA LYS A 487 -27.78 -24.77 -10.22
C LYS A 487 -28.54 -23.65 -10.91
N GLU A 488 -29.31 -22.86 -10.15
CA GLU A 488 -30.22 -21.84 -10.68
C GLU A 488 -30.13 -20.49 -9.93
N VAL A 489 -29.99 -19.41 -10.71
CA VAL A 489 -30.19 -18.03 -10.29
C VAL A 489 -31.61 -17.58 -10.65
N HIS A 490 -32.39 -17.11 -9.66
CA HIS A 490 -33.75 -16.62 -9.89
C HIS A 490 -33.77 -15.34 -10.74
N LYS A 491 -34.78 -15.21 -11.61
CA LYS A 491 -34.93 -14.06 -12.56
C LYS A 491 -34.85 -12.69 -11.90
N SER A 492 -35.31 -12.55 -10.66
CA SER A 492 -35.28 -11.30 -9.90
C SER A 492 -33.88 -10.70 -9.76
N VAL A 493 -32.82 -11.51 -9.78
CA VAL A 493 -31.42 -11.05 -9.65
C VAL A 493 -31.01 -10.19 -10.85
N ALA A 494 -31.44 -10.57 -12.05
CA ALA A 494 -31.08 -9.88 -13.29
C ALA A 494 -32.00 -8.69 -13.63
N ASP A 495 -33.13 -8.57 -12.93
CA ASP A 495 -34.05 -7.42 -12.98
C ASP A 495 -33.90 -6.50 -11.73
N HIS A 496 -32.86 -6.67 -10.91
CA HIS A 496 -32.74 -5.97 -9.62
C HIS A 496 -32.15 -4.57 -9.76
N ASP A 497 -33.01 -3.54 -9.77
CA ASP A 497 -32.62 -2.15 -10.04
C ASP A 497 -31.46 -1.62 -9.19
N LYS A 498 -31.40 -1.91 -7.89
CA LYS A 498 -30.36 -1.37 -6.98
C LYS A 498 -29.09 -2.24 -6.84
N LEU A 499 -29.04 -3.40 -7.49
CA LEU A 499 -27.90 -4.32 -7.32
C LEU A 499 -26.66 -3.72 -7.99
N GLN A 500 -25.58 -3.58 -7.24
CA GLN A 500 -24.29 -3.02 -7.64
C GLN A 500 -23.20 -4.10 -7.78
N VAL A 501 -23.22 -5.15 -6.96
CA VAL A 501 -22.24 -6.25 -7.04
C VAL A 501 -22.96 -7.60 -7.10
N LEU A 502 -22.57 -8.44 -8.05
CA LEU A 502 -22.98 -9.84 -8.14
C LEU A 502 -21.77 -10.75 -8.36
N ASP A 503 -21.39 -11.51 -7.32
CA ASP A 503 -20.34 -12.53 -7.43
C ASP A 503 -20.95 -13.94 -7.38
N LEU A 504 -20.80 -14.68 -8.47
CA LEU A 504 -21.18 -16.09 -8.63
C LEU A 504 -19.94 -16.94 -8.98
N SER A 505 -18.74 -16.44 -8.75
CA SER A 505 -17.50 -17.11 -9.14
C SER A 505 -17.38 -18.51 -8.52
N LYS A 506 -16.71 -19.43 -9.21
CA LYS A 506 -16.49 -20.82 -8.80
C LYS A 506 -17.77 -21.66 -8.59
N CYS A 507 -18.97 -21.16 -8.91
CA CYS A 507 -20.22 -21.95 -8.93
C CYS A 507 -20.23 -22.97 -10.08
N SER A 508 -19.58 -24.12 -9.89
CA SER A 508 -19.33 -25.11 -10.94
C SER A 508 -20.58 -25.76 -11.53
N GLU A 509 -21.66 -25.87 -10.73
CA GLU A 509 -22.93 -26.47 -11.15
C GLU A 509 -23.90 -25.49 -11.82
N LEU A 510 -23.59 -24.18 -11.81
CA LEU A 510 -24.49 -23.13 -12.27
C LEU A 510 -24.74 -23.26 -13.78
N SER A 511 -25.99 -23.53 -14.12
CA SER A 511 -26.43 -23.84 -15.49
C SER A 511 -27.66 -23.06 -15.94
N VAL A 512 -28.50 -22.62 -14.99
CA VAL A 512 -29.65 -21.75 -15.26
C VAL A 512 -29.38 -20.36 -14.70
N PHE A 513 -29.16 -19.40 -15.61
CA PHE A 513 -29.05 -17.98 -15.31
C PHE A 513 -30.05 -17.22 -16.18
N PRO A 514 -30.59 -16.06 -15.76
CA PRO A 514 -31.53 -15.30 -16.57
C PRO A 514 -30.94 -14.90 -17.93
N ASN A 515 -31.64 -15.20 -19.02
CA ASN A 515 -31.16 -14.95 -20.39
C ASN A 515 -31.00 -13.46 -20.74
N VAL A 516 -31.48 -12.55 -19.89
CA VAL A 516 -31.51 -11.10 -20.11
C VAL A 516 -31.02 -10.41 -18.84
N LEU A 517 -30.10 -9.46 -18.97
CA LEU A 517 -29.57 -8.67 -17.85
C LEU A 517 -30.09 -7.22 -17.91
N LYS A 518 -30.80 -6.77 -16.87
CA LYS A 518 -31.46 -5.46 -16.78
C LYS A 518 -31.08 -4.62 -15.55
N SER A 519 -30.24 -5.13 -14.64
CA SER A 519 -29.84 -4.44 -13.40
C SER A 519 -29.00 -3.19 -13.69
N LYS A 520 -29.66 -2.03 -13.81
CA LYS A 520 -29.06 -0.75 -14.28
C LYS A 520 -27.89 -0.25 -13.44
N ASN A 521 -27.95 -0.45 -12.12
CA ASN A 521 -26.91 0.00 -11.19
C ASN A 521 -25.77 -1.01 -10.97
N LEU A 522 -25.76 -2.14 -11.68
CA LEU A 522 -24.73 -3.17 -11.53
C LEU A 522 -23.37 -2.60 -11.94
N ARG A 523 -22.36 -2.70 -11.07
CA ARG A 523 -20.99 -2.14 -11.22
C ARG A 523 -19.94 -3.22 -11.42
N ASP A 524 -20.05 -4.34 -10.70
CA ASP A 524 -19.18 -5.51 -10.82
C ASP A 524 -20.03 -6.78 -11.00
N LEU A 525 -19.69 -7.58 -12.02
CA LEU A 525 -20.29 -8.88 -12.31
C LEU A 525 -19.19 -9.92 -12.45
N ASN A 526 -19.12 -10.85 -11.50
CA ASN A 526 -18.13 -11.93 -11.50
C ASN A 526 -18.80 -13.30 -11.71
N LEU A 527 -18.47 -13.94 -12.84
CA LEU A 527 -18.92 -15.27 -13.25
C LEU A 527 -17.74 -16.25 -13.43
N GLU A 528 -16.54 -15.94 -12.90
CA GLU A 528 -15.34 -16.78 -13.04
C GLU A 528 -15.66 -18.27 -12.77
N ARG A 529 -15.13 -19.19 -13.58
CA ARG A 529 -15.22 -20.66 -13.39
C ARG A 529 -16.66 -21.23 -13.33
N CYS A 530 -17.68 -20.51 -13.80
CA CYS A 530 -19.03 -21.05 -14.03
C CYS A 530 -19.05 -22.01 -15.25
N LYS A 531 -18.48 -23.21 -15.11
CA LYS A 531 -18.14 -24.11 -16.23
C LYS A 531 -19.34 -24.66 -17.03
N LYS A 532 -20.53 -24.76 -16.42
CA LYS A 532 -21.75 -25.25 -17.10
C LYS A 532 -22.49 -24.17 -17.89
N PHE A 533 -22.14 -22.90 -17.68
CA PHE A 533 -22.73 -21.74 -18.34
C PHE A 533 -22.27 -21.67 -19.82
N ARG A 534 -23.23 -21.57 -20.77
CA ARG A 534 -22.97 -21.74 -22.21
C ARG A 534 -23.10 -20.46 -23.07
N LYS A 535 -23.90 -19.48 -22.62
CA LYS A 535 -24.16 -18.21 -23.32
C LYS A 535 -24.30 -17.10 -22.29
N PHE A 536 -23.62 -15.98 -22.49
CA PHE A 536 -23.80 -14.75 -21.71
C PHE A 536 -25.19 -14.12 -22.00
N PRO A 537 -25.88 -13.53 -21.01
CA PRO A 537 -27.19 -12.91 -21.20
C PRO A 537 -27.18 -11.78 -22.23
N ASP A 538 -28.31 -11.61 -22.91
CA ASP A 538 -28.55 -10.46 -23.78
C ASP A 538 -28.79 -9.20 -22.92
N ILE A 539 -28.31 -8.05 -23.37
CA ILE A 539 -28.36 -6.78 -22.63
C ILE A 539 -29.27 -5.81 -23.41
N PRO A 540 -30.54 -5.63 -23.04
CA PRO A 540 -31.53 -4.98 -23.90
C PRO A 540 -31.52 -3.45 -23.83
N HIS A 541 -30.71 -2.85 -22.96
CA HIS A 541 -30.57 -1.40 -22.81
C HIS A 541 -29.19 -1.05 -22.23
N ARG A 542 -28.75 0.20 -22.41
CA ARG A 542 -27.46 0.69 -21.91
C ARG A 542 -27.33 0.54 -20.39
N LEU A 543 -26.30 -0.16 -19.94
CA LEU A 543 -25.93 -0.30 -18.53
C LEU A 543 -24.86 0.74 -18.18
N GLU A 544 -25.31 1.86 -17.62
CA GLU A 544 -24.45 3.00 -17.24
C GLU A 544 -23.63 2.74 -15.96
N GLY A 545 -23.97 1.71 -15.18
CA GLY A 545 -23.25 1.35 -13.96
C GLY A 545 -22.05 0.40 -14.15
N LEU A 546 -22.07 -0.48 -15.15
CA LEU A 546 -21.19 -1.67 -15.15
C LEU A 546 -19.78 -1.31 -15.58
N LYS A 547 -18.84 -1.36 -14.63
CA LYS A 547 -17.42 -1.02 -14.81
C LYS A 547 -16.53 -2.24 -14.96
N LYS A 548 -16.85 -3.34 -14.26
CA LYS A 548 -16.02 -4.56 -14.23
C LYS A 548 -16.84 -5.80 -14.56
N LEU A 549 -16.29 -6.64 -15.43
CA LEU A 549 -16.89 -7.90 -15.86
C LEU A 549 -15.84 -9.02 -15.86
N ASN A 550 -16.00 -10.02 -14.99
CA ASN A 550 -15.13 -11.20 -14.98
C ASN A 550 -15.88 -12.44 -15.50
N LEU A 551 -15.41 -12.98 -16.62
CA LEU A 551 -15.89 -14.17 -17.31
C LEU A 551 -14.81 -15.27 -17.41
N GLN A 552 -13.71 -15.18 -16.65
CA GLN A 552 -12.58 -16.11 -16.76
C GLN A 552 -13.00 -17.57 -16.58
N LYS A 553 -12.39 -18.48 -17.36
CA LYS A 553 -12.57 -19.94 -17.23
C LYS A 553 -14.03 -20.41 -17.39
N MET A 554 -14.85 -19.65 -18.14
CA MET A 554 -16.24 -20.01 -18.45
C MET A 554 -16.39 -20.95 -19.66
N GLY A 555 -17.58 -21.56 -19.78
CA GLY A 555 -17.95 -22.47 -20.88
C GLY A 555 -18.57 -21.81 -22.12
N ILE A 556 -18.50 -20.47 -22.22
CA ILE A 556 -19.13 -19.68 -23.30
C ILE A 556 -18.45 -19.90 -24.65
N LYS A 557 -19.22 -19.76 -25.74
CA LYS A 557 -18.72 -19.84 -27.13
C LYS A 557 -18.45 -18.49 -27.81
N GLY A 558 -19.06 -17.43 -27.28
CA GLY A 558 -19.04 -16.07 -27.82
C GLY A 558 -19.86 -15.15 -26.92
N LEU A 559 -19.73 -13.83 -27.12
CA LEU A 559 -20.55 -12.80 -26.48
C LEU A 559 -21.71 -12.39 -27.41
N PRO A 560 -22.86 -11.93 -26.89
CA PRO A 560 -23.94 -11.39 -27.73
C PRO A 560 -23.57 -10.03 -28.31
N ALA A 561 -24.13 -9.69 -29.49
CA ALA A 561 -23.95 -8.38 -30.13
C ALA A 561 -24.36 -7.21 -29.22
N SER A 562 -25.31 -7.44 -28.31
CA SER A 562 -25.73 -6.48 -27.28
C SER A 562 -24.65 -6.09 -26.27
N ILE A 563 -23.43 -6.63 -26.36
CA ILE A 563 -22.30 -6.20 -25.53
C ILE A 563 -22.02 -4.69 -25.66
N GLU A 564 -22.35 -4.08 -26.81
CA GLU A 564 -22.30 -2.62 -27.04
C GLU A 564 -23.06 -1.78 -26.00
N ASN A 565 -24.01 -2.37 -25.28
CA ASN A 565 -24.77 -1.69 -24.24
C ASN A 565 -24.01 -1.55 -22.90
N LEU A 566 -22.82 -2.15 -22.73
CA LEU A 566 -21.97 -1.96 -21.54
C LEU A 566 -21.16 -0.65 -21.62
N VAL A 567 -21.86 0.47 -21.77
CA VAL A 567 -21.26 1.79 -22.12
C VAL A 567 -20.29 2.35 -21.07
N SER A 568 -20.34 1.87 -19.83
CA SER A 568 -19.41 2.27 -18.75
C SER A 568 -18.32 1.24 -18.43
N LEU A 569 -18.18 0.17 -19.22
CA LEU A 569 -17.26 -0.90 -18.91
C LEU A 569 -15.81 -0.44 -19.05
N GLU A 570 -15.02 -0.60 -17.99
CA GLU A 570 -13.61 -0.21 -17.87
C GLU A 570 -12.69 -1.43 -17.92
N ILE A 571 -13.14 -2.57 -17.37
CA ILE A 571 -12.33 -3.78 -17.19
C ILE A 571 -13.13 -5.03 -17.62
N MET A 572 -12.56 -5.84 -18.52
CA MET A 572 -13.10 -7.14 -18.91
C MET A 572 -12.05 -8.26 -18.82
N PHE A 573 -12.33 -9.28 -18.01
CA PHE A 573 -11.50 -10.48 -17.87
C PHE A 573 -12.17 -11.69 -18.51
N MET A 574 -11.50 -12.37 -19.43
CA MET A 574 -12.00 -13.55 -20.16
C MET A 574 -10.97 -14.70 -20.25
N ASN A 575 -9.83 -14.60 -19.58
CA ASN A 575 -8.73 -15.56 -19.59
C ASN A 575 -9.24 -17.01 -19.45
N ASN A 576 -8.64 -17.92 -20.20
CA ASN A 576 -8.87 -19.36 -20.17
C ASN A 576 -10.32 -19.77 -20.54
N CYS A 577 -11.06 -18.95 -21.30
CA CYS A 577 -12.33 -19.34 -21.92
C CYS A 577 -12.11 -20.26 -23.13
N LYS A 578 -11.62 -21.48 -22.89
CA LYS A 578 -11.21 -22.48 -23.92
C LYS A 578 -12.31 -22.94 -24.90
N LYS A 579 -13.53 -22.39 -24.84
CA LYS A 579 -14.63 -22.65 -25.79
C LYS A 579 -15.02 -21.42 -26.62
N LEU A 580 -14.48 -20.24 -26.29
CA LEU A 580 -14.65 -19.00 -27.04
C LEU A 580 -14.08 -19.20 -28.45
N ARG A 581 -14.87 -18.86 -29.48
CA ARG A 581 -14.46 -18.98 -30.89
C ARG A 581 -14.20 -17.64 -31.56
N SER A 582 -15.01 -16.65 -31.20
CA SER A 582 -14.91 -15.28 -31.70
C SER A 582 -15.57 -14.30 -30.72
N LEU A 583 -15.24 -13.02 -30.88
CA LEU A 583 -15.91 -11.90 -30.24
C LEU A 583 -16.75 -11.14 -31.30
N PRO A 584 -17.90 -10.55 -30.95
CA PRO A 584 -18.67 -9.74 -31.90
C PRO A 584 -17.95 -8.42 -32.22
N SER A 585 -18.04 -7.91 -33.45
CA SER A 585 -17.48 -6.60 -33.82
C SER A 585 -18.07 -5.42 -33.01
N ASN A 586 -19.27 -5.60 -32.45
CA ASN A 586 -19.85 -4.68 -31.45
C ASN A 586 -18.96 -4.43 -30.20
N ILE A 587 -17.91 -5.23 -29.96
CA ILE A 587 -16.92 -4.99 -28.89
C ILE A 587 -16.31 -3.58 -29.00
N TYR A 588 -16.12 -3.04 -30.22
CA TYR A 588 -15.55 -1.71 -30.45
C TYR A 588 -16.42 -0.56 -29.93
N LYS A 589 -17.70 -0.81 -29.63
CA LYS A 589 -18.59 0.21 -29.03
C LYS A 589 -18.39 0.38 -27.51
N LEU A 590 -17.51 -0.39 -26.88
CA LEU A 590 -17.14 -0.27 -25.47
C LEU A 590 -16.16 0.90 -25.24
N GLN A 591 -16.66 2.13 -25.43
CA GLN A 591 -15.84 3.33 -25.50
C GLN A 591 -15.04 3.67 -24.22
N ARG A 592 -15.33 3.05 -23.07
CA ARG A 592 -14.57 3.22 -21.81
C ARG A 592 -13.64 2.05 -21.46
N LEU A 593 -13.59 1.00 -22.27
CA LEU A 593 -12.82 -0.20 -21.95
C LEU A 593 -11.33 0.12 -21.95
N GLY A 594 -10.69 0.03 -20.79
CA GLY A 594 -9.27 0.27 -20.57
C GLY A 594 -8.43 -1.01 -20.62
N LEU A 595 -8.98 -2.10 -20.08
CA LEU A 595 -8.27 -3.38 -19.92
C LEU A 595 -9.12 -4.55 -20.42
N LEU A 596 -8.55 -5.33 -21.33
CA LEU A 596 -9.14 -6.55 -21.89
C LEU A 596 -8.14 -7.72 -21.81
N GLN A 597 -8.50 -8.79 -21.10
CA GLN A 597 -7.68 -10.01 -21.00
C GLN A 597 -8.38 -11.24 -21.56
N LEU A 598 -7.72 -11.95 -22.46
CA LEU A 598 -8.17 -13.16 -23.16
C LEU A 598 -7.16 -14.31 -23.07
N GLU A 599 -6.03 -14.13 -22.39
CA GLU A 599 -4.98 -15.11 -22.09
C GLU A 599 -5.48 -16.57 -21.97
N GLY A 600 -4.99 -17.49 -22.81
CA GLY A 600 -5.34 -18.91 -22.80
C GLY A 600 -6.71 -19.25 -23.43
N CYS A 601 -7.30 -18.37 -24.23
CA CYS A 601 -8.50 -18.65 -25.03
C CYS A 601 -8.19 -19.47 -26.30
N THR A 602 -7.65 -20.68 -26.14
CA THR A 602 -7.08 -21.55 -27.20
C THR A 602 -7.99 -21.95 -28.39
N ASN A 603 -9.21 -21.44 -28.49
CA ASN A 603 -10.13 -21.65 -29.63
C ASN A 603 -10.47 -20.32 -30.34
N LEU A 604 -9.89 -19.20 -29.91
CA LEU A 604 -10.04 -17.86 -30.48
C LEU A 604 -9.06 -17.71 -31.66
N SER A 605 -9.39 -18.28 -32.81
CA SER A 605 -8.54 -18.25 -34.01
C SER A 605 -8.37 -16.85 -34.61
N GLU A 606 -9.28 -15.92 -34.30
CA GLU A 606 -9.28 -14.55 -34.80
C GLU A 606 -9.83 -13.58 -33.75
N PHE A 607 -9.32 -12.34 -33.76
CA PHE A 607 -9.93 -11.20 -33.08
C PHE A 607 -10.75 -10.41 -34.12
N PRO A 608 -11.96 -9.90 -33.80
CA PRO A 608 -12.81 -9.21 -34.78
C PRO A 608 -12.11 -8.00 -35.40
N ASN A 609 -12.29 -7.76 -36.71
CA ASN A 609 -11.76 -6.54 -37.32
C ASN A 609 -12.71 -5.36 -37.07
N PHE A 610 -12.15 -4.16 -37.03
CA PHE A 610 -12.93 -2.92 -36.89
C PHE A 610 -13.85 -2.66 -38.09
N GLU A 611 -13.40 -3.03 -39.29
CA GLU A 611 -14.13 -2.83 -40.56
C GLU A 611 -15.37 -3.73 -40.70
N ASP A 612 -15.42 -4.83 -39.94
CA ASP A 612 -16.61 -5.70 -39.81
C ASP A 612 -17.71 -5.08 -38.91
N SER A 613 -17.52 -3.84 -38.46
CA SER A 613 -18.56 -3.03 -37.82
C SER A 613 -19.50 -2.44 -38.87
N ALA A 614 -20.71 -3.00 -38.99
CA ALA A 614 -21.73 -2.55 -39.94
C ALA A 614 -22.34 -1.15 -39.62
N ASP A 615 -21.73 -0.35 -38.75
CA ASP A 615 -22.26 0.89 -38.21
C ASP A 615 -21.35 2.10 -38.56
N PRO A 616 -21.70 2.88 -39.61
CA PRO A 616 -20.90 4.02 -40.06
C PRO A 616 -20.89 5.20 -39.09
N SER A 617 -21.58 5.13 -37.94
CA SER A 617 -21.46 6.12 -36.86
C SER A 617 -20.31 5.84 -35.88
N THR A 618 -19.67 4.67 -35.96
CA THR A 618 -18.54 4.30 -35.10
C THR A 618 -17.24 4.88 -35.68
N THR A 619 -16.89 6.11 -35.28
CA THR A 619 -15.72 6.82 -35.86
C THR A 619 -14.37 6.34 -35.35
N ASN A 620 -14.31 5.79 -34.14
CA ASN A 620 -13.09 5.29 -33.47
C ASN A 620 -13.35 3.87 -32.95
N GLY A 621 -12.29 3.06 -32.79
CA GLY A 621 -12.38 1.72 -32.19
C GLY A 621 -12.54 1.76 -30.66
N LEU A 622 -11.61 1.19 -29.90
CA LEU A 622 -11.57 1.28 -28.44
C LEU A 622 -10.63 2.43 -28.02
N PRO A 623 -11.12 3.67 -27.82
CA PRO A 623 -10.24 4.84 -27.64
C PRO A 623 -9.47 4.84 -26.32
N ASN A 624 -9.95 4.16 -25.28
CA ASN A 624 -9.35 4.16 -23.94
C ASN A 624 -8.57 2.87 -23.60
N LEU A 625 -8.48 1.91 -24.52
CA LEU A 625 -7.85 0.61 -24.26
C LEU A 625 -6.34 0.76 -24.21
N HIS A 626 -5.77 0.70 -23.01
CA HIS A 626 -4.33 0.76 -22.76
C HIS A 626 -3.71 -0.63 -22.57
N PHE A 627 -4.48 -1.63 -22.15
CA PHE A 627 -3.98 -3.00 -21.93
C PHE A 627 -4.80 -4.05 -22.69
N LEU A 628 -4.14 -4.80 -23.57
CA LEU A 628 -4.70 -5.92 -24.33
C LEU A 628 -3.83 -7.17 -24.18
N ASP A 629 -4.40 -8.23 -23.57
CA ASP A 629 -3.74 -9.53 -23.43
C ASP A 629 -4.48 -10.61 -24.23
N LEU A 630 -3.77 -11.18 -25.21
CA LEU A 630 -4.20 -12.21 -26.14
C LEU A 630 -3.26 -13.43 -26.11
N ARG A 631 -2.49 -13.61 -25.03
CA ARG A 631 -1.51 -14.71 -24.92
C ARG A 631 -2.17 -16.07 -25.05
N GLY A 632 -1.52 -17.05 -25.68
CA GLY A 632 -2.04 -18.43 -25.77
C GLY A 632 -3.43 -18.57 -26.41
N CYS A 633 -3.80 -17.69 -27.35
CA CYS A 633 -5.11 -17.71 -28.01
C CYS A 633 -5.14 -18.57 -29.29
N ASN A 634 -3.99 -18.98 -29.82
CA ASN A 634 -3.80 -19.62 -31.12
C ASN A 634 -4.13 -18.72 -32.32
N LEU A 635 -3.88 -17.41 -32.20
CA LEU A 635 -4.00 -16.45 -33.30
C LEU A 635 -2.93 -16.71 -34.37
N SER A 636 -3.32 -16.70 -35.66
CA SER A 636 -2.39 -16.79 -36.80
C SER A 636 -2.04 -15.44 -37.44
N GLU A 637 -2.91 -14.45 -37.27
CA GLU A 637 -2.82 -13.11 -37.84
C GLU A 637 -3.39 -12.08 -36.85
N VAL A 638 -2.93 -10.83 -36.92
CA VAL A 638 -3.37 -9.73 -36.05
C VAL A 638 -3.85 -8.50 -36.86
N LYS A 639 -4.66 -8.75 -37.90
CA LYS A 639 -5.21 -7.74 -38.84
C LYS A 639 -5.89 -6.55 -38.16
N PHE A 640 -6.51 -6.74 -37.00
CA PHE A 640 -7.12 -5.66 -36.21
C PHE A 640 -6.13 -4.54 -35.79
N LEU A 641 -4.82 -4.79 -35.85
CA LEU A 641 -3.76 -3.80 -35.59
C LEU A 641 -3.41 -2.93 -36.82
N GLU A 642 -3.81 -3.30 -38.04
CA GLU A 642 -3.53 -2.52 -39.27
C GLU A 642 -4.10 -1.11 -39.20
N ASN A 643 -5.31 -0.97 -38.66
CA ASN A 643 -5.98 0.31 -38.49
C ASN A 643 -5.51 1.02 -37.20
N LEU A 644 -4.86 2.18 -37.34
CA LEU A 644 -4.34 2.95 -36.20
C LEU A 644 -5.46 3.48 -35.28
N SER A 645 -6.56 3.95 -35.85
CA SER A 645 -7.75 4.47 -35.15
C SER A 645 -8.53 3.41 -34.36
N CYS A 646 -8.19 2.13 -34.54
CA CYS A 646 -8.78 0.99 -33.84
C CYS A 646 -8.44 0.97 -32.34
N LEU A 647 -7.18 1.25 -31.97
CA LEU A 647 -6.65 1.16 -30.60
C LEU A 647 -5.65 2.31 -30.33
N PRO A 648 -6.10 3.58 -30.31
CA PRO A 648 -5.19 4.73 -30.36
C PRO A 648 -4.32 4.92 -29.10
N LEU A 649 -4.81 4.56 -27.91
CA LEU A 649 -4.10 4.69 -26.63
C LEU A 649 -3.53 3.36 -26.11
N LEU A 650 -3.23 2.39 -26.98
CA LEU A 650 -2.72 1.08 -26.57
C LEU A 650 -1.29 1.19 -26.05
N GLU A 651 -1.10 1.04 -24.74
CA GLU A 651 0.20 1.09 -24.07
C GLU A 651 0.87 -0.28 -23.97
N GLN A 652 0.10 -1.34 -23.73
CA GLN A 652 0.59 -2.68 -23.45
C GLN A 652 -0.17 -3.72 -24.28
N LEU A 653 0.57 -4.49 -25.07
CA LEU A 653 0.06 -5.55 -25.93
C LEU A 653 0.78 -6.86 -25.61
N GLN A 654 0.03 -7.90 -25.27
CA GLN A 654 0.56 -9.23 -24.96
C GLN A 654 0.05 -10.25 -25.98
N LEU A 655 0.95 -10.83 -26.75
CA LEU A 655 0.68 -11.74 -27.86
C LEU A 655 1.41 -13.08 -27.73
N SER A 656 2.09 -13.36 -26.61
CA SER A 656 2.90 -14.57 -26.49
C SER A 656 2.15 -15.90 -26.62
N GLY A 657 2.85 -16.97 -27.03
CA GLY A 657 2.27 -18.29 -27.21
C GLY A 657 1.21 -18.37 -28.32
N ASN A 658 1.38 -17.59 -29.39
CA ASN A 658 0.50 -17.59 -30.56
C ASN A 658 1.24 -18.05 -31.83
N HIS A 659 0.49 -18.29 -32.91
CA HIS A 659 1.02 -18.79 -34.19
C HIS A 659 1.14 -17.66 -35.21
N ILE A 660 1.52 -16.46 -34.75
CA ILE A 660 1.56 -15.24 -35.57
C ILE A 660 2.73 -15.33 -36.55
N THR A 661 2.44 -15.17 -37.84
CA THR A 661 3.46 -15.26 -38.91
C THR A 661 4.14 -13.93 -39.21
N SER A 662 3.45 -12.81 -39.00
CA SER A 662 3.95 -11.44 -39.16
C SER A 662 3.14 -10.44 -38.35
N LEU A 663 3.78 -9.34 -37.96
CA LEU A 663 3.12 -8.16 -37.37
C LEU A 663 2.94 -7.10 -38.47
N PRO A 664 1.82 -6.35 -38.49
CA PRO A 664 1.54 -5.38 -39.54
C PRO A 664 2.46 -4.14 -39.45
N PRO A 665 2.84 -3.51 -40.57
CA PRO A 665 3.69 -2.31 -40.58
C PRO A 665 3.10 -1.08 -39.86
N SER A 666 1.83 -1.12 -39.47
CA SER A 666 1.21 -0.11 -38.60
C SER A 666 1.76 -0.11 -37.17
N ILE A 667 2.40 -1.20 -36.72
CA ILE A 667 2.91 -1.31 -35.35
C ILE A 667 4.00 -0.26 -35.04
N SER A 668 4.82 0.13 -36.03
CA SER A 668 5.83 1.19 -35.88
C SER A 668 5.25 2.60 -35.70
N LYS A 669 3.95 2.77 -35.96
CA LYS A 669 3.21 4.05 -35.90
C LYS A 669 2.24 4.12 -34.72
N ARG A 670 2.45 3.30 -33.67
CA ARG A 670 1.65 3.33 -32.44
C ARG A 670 2.40 4.09 -31.35
N ASP A 671 2.29 5.41 -31.38
CA ASP A 671 3.03 6.36 -30.53
C ASP A 671 2.82 6.23 -29.00
N HIS A 672 1.86 5.41 -28.57
CA HIS A 672 1.59 5.11 -27.16
C HIS A 672 2.08 3.73 -26.71
N LEU A 673 2.47 2.83 -27.64
CA LEU A 673 2.82 1.46 -27.30
C LEU A 673 4.18 1.44 -26.59
N SER A 674 4.16 1.14 -25.29
CA SER A 674 5.34 1.08 -24.43
C SER A 674 5.78 -0.35 -24.12
N ARG A 675 4.84 -1.32 -24.10
CA ARG A 675 5.14 -2.74 -23.87
C ARG A 675 4.58 -3.64 -24.95
N LEU A 676 5.44 -4.48 -25.53
CA LEU A 676 5.07 -5.51 -26.49
C LEU A 676 5.63 -6.86 -26.02
N ASP A 677 4.76 -7.82 -25.75
CA ASP A 677 5.14 -9.20 -25.53
C ASP A 677 4.76 -10.05 -26.75
N ILE A 678 5.77 -10.67 -27.35
CA ILE A 678 5.69 -11.59 -28.51
C ILE A 678 6.53 -12.85 -28.24
N TYR A 679 6.64 -13.24 -26.97
CA TYR A 679 7.33 -14.45 -26.53
C TYR A 679 6.63 -15.73 -27.05
N ASP A 680 7.31 -16.86 -27.21
CA ASP A 680 6.74 -18.12 -27.73
C ASP A 680 5.92 -17.93 -29.04
N CYS A 681 6.47 -17.14 -29.98
CA CYS A 681 5.84 -16.81 -31.27
C CYS A 681 6.69 -17.32 -32.44
N HIS A 682 7.10 -18.59 -32.36
CA HIS A 682 8.11 -19.22 -33.23
C HIS A 682 7.82 -19.20 -34.75
N GLN A 683 6.62 -18.81 -35.19
CA GLN A 683 6.26 -18.69 -36.61
C GLN A 683 6.52 -17.29 -37.20
N LEU A 684 6.97 -16.33 -36.39
CA LEU A 684 7.20 -14.95 -36.80
C LEU A 684 8.41 -14.84 -37.74
N GLN A 685 8.17 -14.79 -39.06
CA GLN A 685 9.23 -14.84 -40.09
C GLN A 685 9.90 -13.48 -40.38
N LYS A 686 9.33 -12.39 -39.88
CA LYS A 686 9.87 -11.03 -40.05
C LYS A 686 9.67 -10.23 -38.77
N THR A 687 10.75 -9.62 -38.30
CA THR A 687 10.70 -8.57 -37.28
C THR A 687 10.10 -7.31 -37.92
N PRO A 688 9.06 -6.68 -37.33
CA PRO A 688 8.58 -5.39 -37.80
C PRO A 688 9.52 -4.27 -37.35
N GLU A 689 9.41 -3.11 -37.99
CA GLU A 689 9.84 -1.85 -37.38
C GLU A 689 9.07 -1.64 -36.06
N LEU A 690 9.78 -1.36 -34.97
CA LEU A 690 9.18 -1.15 -33.65
C LEU A 690 8.88 0.34 -33.44
N PRO A 691 7.79 0.70 -32.72
CA PRO A 691 7.44 2.10 -32.50
C PRO A 691 8.45 2.78 -31.55
N PRO A 692 8.73 4.09 -31.74
CA PRO A 692 9.74 4.81 -30.95
C PRO A 692 9.34 4.99 -29.47
N SER A 693 8.07 4.78 -29.13
CA SER A 693 7.54 4.79 -27.77
C SER A 693 7.80 3.50 -26.97
N LEU A 694 8.27 2.44 -27.63
CA LEU A 694 8.43 1.13 -27.02
C LEU A 694 9.59 1.19 -26.00
N THR A 695 9.32 0.78 -24.76
CA THR A 695 10.30 0.72 -23.67
C THR A 695 10.56 -0.71 -23.20
N TYR A 696 9.66 -1.67 -23.51
CA TYR A 696 9.77 -3.09 -23.18
C TYR A 696 9.36 -4.00 -24.34
N LEU A 697 10.23 -4.96 -24.66
CA LEU A 697 9.98 -6.04 -25.61
C LEU A 697 10.28 -7.40 -24.97
N PHE A 698 9.31 -8.33 -24.99
CA PHE A 698 9.52 -9.73 -24.59
C PHE A 698 9.51 -10.58 -25.88
N ALA A 699 10.57 -11.32 -26.18
CA ALA A 699 10.73 -12.00 -27.47
C ALA A 699 11.67 -13.22 -27.43
N ASP A 700 11.54 -14.13 -28.41
CA ASP A 700 12.30 -15.39 -28.47
C ASP A 700 13.74 -15.27 -29.01
N ASN A 701 14.06 -14.27 -29.84
CA ASN A 701 15.17 -14.35 -30.80
C ASN A 701 16.08 -13.11 -30.82
N TYR A 702 17.38 -13.36 -31.00
CA TYR A 702 18.48 -12.40 -31.12
C TYR A 702 18.39 -11.41 -32.30
N ASP A 703 17.61 -11.70 -33.35
CA ASP A 703 17.61 -10.88 -34.58
C ASP A 703 17.17 -9.41 -34.34
N TYR A 704 16.44 -9.11 -33.26
CA TYR A 704 16.14 -7.74 -32.84
C TYR A 704 17.40 -6.94 -32.43
N LEU A 705 18.47 -7.60 -31.98
CA LEU A 705 19.74 -6.96 -31.64
C LEU A 705 20.64 -6.73 -32.88
N GLN A 706 20.36 -7.38 -34.01
CA GLN A 706 21.05 -7.13 -35.28
C GLN A 706 20.49 -5.95 -36.09
N LEU A 707 19.44 -5.28 -35.60
CA LEU A 707 18.73 -4.20 -36.32
C LEU A 707 19.61 -3.00 -36.74
N GLN A 708 20.83 -2.86 -36.21
CA GLN A 708 21.72 -1.75 -36.54
C GLN A 708 22.46 -1.90 -37.88
N ASN A 709 22.58 -3.10 -38.45
CA ASN A 709 23.16 -3.28 -39.79
C ASN A 709 22.27 -2.68 -40.92
N GLY A 710 20.99 -2.39 -40.62
CA GLY A 710 20.05 -1.74 -41.53
C GLY A 710 19.92 -0.22 -41.37
N GLY A 711 20.62 0.40 -40.41
CA GLY A 711 20.54 1.84 -40.14
C GLY A 711 19.37 2.30 -39.26
N TYR A 712 18.74 1.39 -38.51
CA TYR A 712 17.66 1.71 -37.56
C TYR A 712 18.23 2.11 -36.18
N GLN A 713 17.66 3.14 -35.54
CA GLN A 713 18.03 3.53 -34.18
C GLN A 713 17.12 2.83 -33.15
N ILE A 714 17.73 2.21 -32.13
CA ILE A 714 17.00 1.64 -30.99
C ILE A 714 16.51 2.81 -30.10
N PRO A 715 15.28 2.78 -29.56
CA PRO A 715 14.83 3.82 -28.63
C PRO A 715 15.75 3.97 -27.41
N PRO A 716 15.94 5.18 -26.86
CA PRO A 716 16.71 5.37 -25.63
C PRO A 716 16.01 4.70 -24.44
N ASN A 717 16.78 4.05 -23.57
CA ASN A 717 16.30 3.30 -22.39
C ASN A 717 15.37 2.11 -22.74
N PHE A 718 15.63 1.45 -23.87
CA PHE A 718 14.89 0.27 -24.33
C PHE A 718 15.27 -1.00 -23.55
N ASN A 719 14.29 -1.79 -23.15
CA ASN A 719 14.48 -3.05 -22.43
C ASN A 719 14.00 -4.23 -23.27
N ILE A 720 14.77 -5.31 -23.29
CA ILE A 720 14.40 -6.59 -23.87
C ILE A 720 14.46 -7.65 -22.76
N VAL A 721 13.44 -8.49 -22.66
CA VAL A 721 13.42 -9.66 -21.78
C VAL A 721 13.44 -10.93 -22.62
N LEU A 722 14.36 -11.83 -22.30
CA LEU A 722 14.65 -13.07 -23.05
C LEU A 722 14.52 -14.28 -22.11
N PRO A 723 14.08 -15.45 -22.60
CA PRO A 723 13.65 -16.59 -21.80
C PRO A 723 14.79 -17.56 -21.44
N TRP A 724 15.96 -17.06 -21.06
CA TRP A 724 17.17 -17.88 -20.90
C TRP A 724 17.69 -17.84 -19.48
N GLU A 725 18.16 -19.01 -19.03
CA GLU A 725 18.80 -19.21 -17.73
C GLU A 725 20.28 -18.73 -17.74
N GLU A 726 20.93 -18.66 -18.91
CA GLU A 726 22.37 -18.37 -19.05
C GLU A 726 22.66 -17.16 -19.95
N MET A 727 23.60 -16.31 -19.51
CA MET A 727 24.06 -15.11 -20.24
C MET A 727 24.52 -15.42 -21.67
N PRO A 728 24.04 -14.68 -22.70
CA PRO A 728 24.44 -14.94 -24.09
C PRO A 728 25.95 -14.85 -24.32
N GLU A 729 26.52 -15.75 -25.12
CA GLU A 729 27.97 -15.82 -25.40
C GLU A 729 28.59 -14.52 -25.94
N TRP A 730 27.79 -13.63 -26.54
CA TRP A 730 28.25 -12.33 -27.06
C TRP A 730 28.21 -11.20 -26.04
N VAL A 731 27.64 -11.42 -24.85
CA VAL A 731 27.73 -10.50 -23.71
C VAL A 731 29.02 -10.82 -22.98
N HIS A 732 29.83 -9.81 -22.67
CA HIS A 732 30.97 -10.00 -21.78
C HIS A 732 30.48 -10.00 -20.32
N PRO A 733 30.62 -11.11 -19.57
CA PRO A 733 30.28 -11.14 -18.16
C PRO A 733 31.24 -10.24 -17.36
N VAL A 734 30.74 -9.65 -16.26
CA VAL A 734 31.55 -8.81 -15.37
C VAL A 734 31.54 -9.42 -13.97
N GLU A 735 32.73 -9.79 -13.48
CA GLU A 735 32.93 -10.39 -12.15
C GLU A 735 32.91 -9.36 -10.99
N LYS A 736 32.71 -8.08 -11.29
CA LYS A 736 32.89 -6.93 -10.40
C LYS A 736 31.78 -5.90 -10.58
N ASP A 737 31.62 -5.00 -9.62
CA ASP A 737 30.61 -3.94 -9.66
C ASP A 737 30.94 -2.81 -10.65
N SER A 738 31.97 -2.90 -11.50
CA SER A 738 32.31 -1.82 -12.43
C SER A 738 33.07 -2.22 -13.69
N ILE A 739 32.89 -1.44 -14.76
CA ILE A 739 33.62 -1.54 -16.03
C ILE A 739 34.28 -0.20 -16.38
N SER A 740 35.42 -0.24 -17.08
CA SER A 740 36.16 0.93 -17.55
C SER A 740 36.78 0.69 -18.93
N PHE A 741 36.76 1.70 -19.79
CA PHE A 741 37.41 1.67 -21.11
C PHE A 741 37.85 3.09 -21.53
N MET A 742 38.73 3.18 -22.52
CA MET A 742 39.13 4.45 -23.14
C MET A 742 38.58 4.55 -24.55
N ALA A 743 38.08 5.72 -24.95
CA ALA A 743 37.64 5.97 -26.32
C ALA A 743 38.11 7.35 -26.82
N SER A 744 38.45 7.41 -28.10
CA SER A 744 38.72 8.67 -28.81
C SER A 744 37.40 9.35 -29.22
N LYS A 745 37.47 10.60 -29.68
CA LYS A 745 36.27 11.31 -30.16
C LYS A 745 35.62 10.60 -31.35
N ASP A 746 36.41 10.22 -32.36
CA ASP A 746 35.88 9.54 -33.56
C ASP A 746 35.24 8.18 -33.22
N LEU A 747 35.73 7.50 -32.18
CA LEU A 747 35.16 6.25 -31.69
C LEU A 747 33.86 6.48 -30.90
N TYR A 748 33.80 7.53 -30.07
CA TYR A 748 32.58 7.94 -29.36
C TYR A 748 31.48 8.41 -30.32
N ASP A 749 31.84 9.12 -31.39
CA ASP A 749 30.91 9.55 -32.44
C ASP A 749 30.38 8.35 -33.29
N ASN A 750 31.03 7.19 -33.25
CA ASN A 750 30.59 5.93 -33.87
C ASN A 750 29.97 4.91 -32.89
N PHE A 751 29.89 5.25 -31.60
CA PHE A 751 29.33 4.42 -30.54
C PHE A 751 27.81 4.64 -30.49
N PHE A 752 27.03 3.62 -30.85
CA PHE A 752 25.57 3.74 -30.89
C PHE A 752 24.96 3.58 -29.49
N GLY A 753 25.51 2.70 -28.65
CA GLY A 753 25.08 2.57 -27.26
C GLY A 753 25.59 1.31 -26.56
N LEU A 754 25.27 1.21 -25.27
CA LEU A 754 25.66 0.12 -24.39
C LEU A 754 24.46 -0.77 -24.08
N ALA A 755 24.58 -2.08 -24.33
CA ALA A 755 23.67 -3.07 -23.79
C ALA A 755 24.22 -3.60 -22.47
N LEU A 756 23.47 -3.47 -21.38
CA LEU A 756 23.70 -4.18 -20.12
C LEU A 756 22.80 -5.41 -20.07
N CYS A 757 23.32 -6.51 -19.53
CA CYS A 757 22.64 -7.79 -19.39
C CYS A 757 22.62 -8.17 -17.91
N PHE A 758 21.47 -8.61 -17.39
CA PHE A 758 21.30 -9.02 -16.00
C PHE A 758 20.63 -10.38 -15.97
N VAL A 759 21.23 -11.32 -15.22
CA VAL A 759 20.66 -12.60 -14.85
C VAL A 759 20.09 -12.44 -13.43
N PRO A 760 18.75 -12.44 -13.24
CA PRO A 760 18.15 -12.33 -11.91
C PRO A 760 18.44 -13.58 -11.06
N GLY A 761 18.34 -13.43 -9.75
CA GLY A 761 18.32 -14.55 -8.80
C GLY A 761 16.96 -14.71 -8.13
N ASP A 762 16.97 -15.32 -6.93
CA ASP A 762 15.78 -15.58 -6.09
C ASP A 762 14.92 -14.34 -5.71
N PHE A 763 15.35 -13.11 -6.01
CA PHE A 763 14.69 -11.87 -5.58
C PHE A 763 14.59 -10.84 -6.71
N TYR A 764 13.53 -10.02 -6.67
CA TYR A 764 13.27 -8.95 -7.64
C TYR A 764 14.52 -8.07 -7.89
N PRO A 765 15.10 -8.12 -9.10
CA PRO A 765 16.34 -7.41 -9.39
C PRO A 765 16.12 -5.90 -9.33
N LYS A 766 17.09 -5.19 -8.77
CA LYS A 766 17.25 -3.73 -8.87
C LYS A 766 18.70 -3.41 -9.17
N PHE A 767 18.93 -2.31 -9.85
CA PHE A 767 20.28 -1.76 -10.00
C PHE A 767 20.30 -0.23 -9.85
N GLU A 768 21.48 0.29 -9.54
CA GLU A 768 21.85 1.70 -9.73
C GLU A 768 23.16 1.77 -10.54
N ILE A 769 23.11 2.45 -11.68
CA ILE A 769 24.25 2.73 -12.56
C ILE A 769 24.81 4.10 -12.21
N LEU A 770 26.10 4.15 -11.93
CA LEU A 770 26.88 5.34 -11.63
C LEU A 770 27.91 5.57 -12.76
N PRO A 771 27.55 6.33 -13.79
CA PRO A 771 28.45 6.68 -14.88
C PRO A 771 29.50 7.70 -14.42
N HIS A 772 30.73 7.54 -14.91
CA HIS A 772 31.82 8.47 -14.69
C HIS A 772 32.57 8.76 -16.01
N VAL A 773 33.10 9.98 -16.12
CA VAL A 773 33.99 10.42 -17.21
C VAL A 773 35.27 10.95 -16.59
N ASN A 774 36.42 10.38 -16.91
CA ASN A 774 37.72 10.68 -16.28
C ASN A 774 37.69 10.68 -14.73
N GLY A 775 36.89 9.79 -14.14
CA GLY A 775 36.69 9.71 -12.69
C GLY A 775 35.68 10.70 -12.11
N GLU A 776 35.21 11.69 -12.86
CA GLU A 776 34.10 12.56 -12.43
C GLU A 776 32.76 11.83 -12.56
N ARG A 777 31.99 11.77 -11.47
CA ARG A 777 30.64 11.20 -11.45
C ARG A 777 29.67 12.04 -12.30
N ARG A 778 28.82 11.37 -13.06
CA ARG A 778 27.68 11.93 -13.79
C ARG A 778 26.35 11.49 -13.15
N ASP A 779 25.22 11.98 -13.65
CA ASP A 779 23.90 11.68 -13.10
C ASP A 779 23.60 10.17 -13.13
N GLY A 780 23.35 9.60 -11.96
CA GLY A 780 23.08 8.16 -11.81
C GLY A 780 21.73 7.76 -12.42
N LYS A 781 21.66 6.55 -12.98
CA LYS A 781 20.41 5.92 -13.44
C LYS A 781 20.01 4.82 -12.48
N ARG A 782 18.74 4.75 -12.11
CA ARG A 782 18.21 3.65 -11.28
C ARG A 782 17.23 2.83 -12.13
N GLY A 783 17.40 1.51 -12.12
CA GLY A 783 16.45 0.57 -12.69
C GLY A 783 15.26 0.36 -11.75
N GLU A 784 14.04 0.31 -12.29
CA GLU A 784 12.87 -0.12 -11.54
C GLU A 784 12.85 -1.66 -11.39
N SER A 785 12.30 -2.17 -10.29
CA SER A 785 12.11 -3.61 -10.10
C SER A 785 10.87 -4.13 -10.83
N PHE A 786 11.02 -5.21 -11.59
CA PHE A 786 9.94 -5.85 -12.33
C PHE A 786 9.18 -6.86 -11.47
N TRP A 787 7.85 -6.79 -11.50
CA TRP A 787 6.96 -7.73 -10.79
C TRP A 787 6.54 -8.94 -11.63
N ASP A 788 6.82 -8.93 -12.95
CA ASP A 788 6.37 -9.91 -13.94
C ASP A 788 7.51 -10.74 -14.57
N MET A 789 8.78 -10.54 -14.19
CA MET A 789 9.88 -11.41 -14.66
C MET A 789 9.85 -12.76 -13.96
N ALA A 790 10.11 -13.83 -14.71
CA ALA A 790 10.43 -15.15 -14.14
C ALA A 790 11.89 -15.21 -13.65
N PRO A 791 12.25 -16.14 -12.74
CA PRO A 791 13.65 -16.36 -12.35
C PRO A 791 14.54 -16.81 -13.52
N ASP A 792 13.93 -17.46 -14.51
CA ASP A 792 14.58 -18.09 -15.65
C ASP A 792 14.66 -17.14 -16.89
N GLU A 793 14.60 -15.81 -16.67
CA GLU A 793 14.56 -14.78 -17.71
C GLU A 793 15.72 -13.77 -17.60
N ILE A 794 16.37 -13.48 -18.73
CA ILE A 794 17.43 -12.48 -18.84
C ILE A 794 16.87 -11.12 -19.21
N TRP A 795 17.34 -10.10 -18.51
CA TRP A 795 17.03 -8.71 -18.77
C TRP A 795 18.19 -8.03 -19.50
N LEU A 796 17.94 -7.58 -20.73
CA LEU A 796 18.81 -6.66 -21.47
C LEU A 796 18.25 -5.24 -21.39
N GLN A 797 19.11 -4.26 -21.10
CA GLN A 797 18.78 -2.84 -21.17
C GLN A 797 19.78 -2.07 -22.02
N TYR A 798 19.26 -1.29 -22.95
CA TYR A 798 20.03 -0.45 -23.87
C TYR A 798 20.05 1.00 -23.43
N PHE A 799 21.24 1.60 -23.42
CA PHE A 799 21.46 3.01 -23.15
C PHE A 799 22.24 3.67 -24.28
N THR A 800 21.87 4.90 -24.66
CA THR A 800 22.72 5.70 -25.55
C THR A 800 23.94 6.26 -24.79
N PRO A 801 25.02 6.68 -25.48
CA PRO A 801 26.18 7.28 -24.82
C PRO A 801 25.81 8.58 -24.10
N TYR A 802 24.86 9.33 -24.66
CA TYR A 802 24.34 10.56 -24.07
C TYR A 802 23.48 10.29 -22.82
N ASP A 803 22.67 9.22 -22.81
CA ASP A 803 21.90 8.83 -21.62
C ASP A 803 22.80 8.58 -20.41
N LEU A 804 23.96 7.92 -20.62
CA LEU A 804 24.88 7.56 -19.54
C LEU A 804 25.84 8.70 -19.15
N TRP A 805 26.52 9.31 -20.12
CA TRP A 805 27.64 10.22 -19.82
C TRP A 805 27.35 11.70 -20.10
N GLY A 806 26.22 12.02 -20.73
CA GLY A 806 25.85 13.38 -21.12
C GLY A 806 26.71 13.93 -22.27
N GLU A 807 26.86 15.25 -22.33
CA GLU A 807 27.78 15.90 -23.27
C GLU A 807 29.23 15.80 -22.78
N VAL A 808 30.16 15.40 -23.65
CA VAL A 808 31.56 15.09 -23.30
C VAL A 808 32.52 16.02 -24.06
N ASP A 809 33.23 16.88 -23.33
CA ASP A 809 34.23 17.80 -23.89
C ASP A 809 35.61 17.11 -24.00
N PHE A 810 35.90 16.59 -25.20
CA PHE A 810 37.20 16.01 -25.56
C PHE A 810 38.35 17.06 -25.63
N GLY A 811 38.05 18.36 -25.54
CA GLY A 811 39.04 19.45 -25.69
C GLY A 811 39.79 19.85 -24.42
N ARG A 812 39.37 19.36 -23.24
CA ARG A 812 39.97 19.70 -21.93
C ARG A 812 40.90 18.64 -21.34
N VAL A 813 41.15 17.55 -22.07
CA VAL A 813 41.89 16.39 -21.58
C VAL A 813 43.25 16.37 -22.27
N ASP A 814 44.35 16.19 -21.51
CA ASP A 814 45.73 16.14 -22.03
C ASP A 814 46.05 14.81 -22.78
N GLY A 815 45.12 14.33 -23.60
CA GLY A 815 45.25 13.11 -24.38
C GLY A 815 44.13 12.92 -25.40
N THR A 816 44.41 12.18 -26.47
CA THR A 816 43.48 11.86 -27.57
C THR A 816 42.34 10.91 -27.20
N TYR A 817 42.23 10.52 -25.92
CA TYR A 817 41.31 9.51 -25.42
C TYR A 817 40.73 9.94 -24.07
N VAL A 818 39.43 9.70 -23.88
CA VAL A 818 38.69 9.94 -22.63
C VAL A 818 38.43 8.59 -21.96
N GLN A 819 38.56 8.53 -20.63
CA GLN A 819 38.20 7.35 -19.85
C GLN A 819 36.70 7.40 -19.51
N PHE A 820 36.00 6.32 -19.86
CA PHE A 820 34.61 6.09 -19.51
C PHE A 820 34.55 4.94 -18.51
N SER A 821 33.80 5.10 -17.42
CA SER A 821 33.51 3.98 -16.52
C SER A 821 32.07 4.02 -16.01
N LEU A 822 31.62 2.86 -15.55
CA LEU A 822 30.29 2.62 -15.00
C LEU A 822 30.45 1.72 -13.79
N THR A 823 29.94 2.16 -12.64
CA THR A 823 29.74 1.28 -11.47
C THR A 823 28.27 0.87 -11.44
N VAL A 824 27.99 -0.41 -11.35
CA VAL A 824 26.64 -0.98 -11.38
C VAL A 824 26.40 -1.69 -10.05
N VAL A 825 25.67 -1.04 -9.15
CA VAL A 825 25.29 -1.61 -7.85
C VAL A 825 24.00 -2.38 -8.03
N THR A 826 24.01 -3.70 -7.85
CA THR A 826 22.82 -4.55 -8.01
C THR A 826 22.32 -5.15 -6.68
N THR A 827 21.05 -5.51 -6.63
CA THR A 827 20.47 -6.36 -5.58
C THR A 827 19.50 -7.35 -6.23
N GLY A 828 19.62 -8.65 -5.95
CA GLY A 828 18.77 -9.68 -6.58
C GLY A 828 19.20 -10.08 -8.00
N VAL A 829 20.45 -9.78 -8.38
CA VAL A 829 21.08 -10.19 -9.65
C VAL A 829 22.20 -11.15 -9.30
N GLU A 830 22.28 -12.31 -9.96
CA GLU A 830 23.36 -13.27 -9.76
C GLU A 830 24.59 -12.95 -10.61
N GLN A 831 24.36 -12.58 -11.87
CA GLN A 831 25.40 -12.22 -12.82
C GLN A 831 24.94 -11.03 -13.67
N TRP A 832 25.88 -10.19 -14.05
CA TRP A 832 25.64 -9.14 -15.04
C TRP A 832 26.78 -9.05 -16.04
N GLY A 833 26.48 -8.48 -17.20
CA GLY A 833 27.38 -8.39 -18.32
C GLY A 833 27.09 -7.17 -19.19
N PHE A 834 27.94 -6.89 -20.16
CA PHE A 834 27.73 -5.80 -21.11
C PHE A 834 28.19 -6.13 -22.53
N ARG A 835 27.68 -5.36 -23.49
CA ARG A 835 28.20 -5.26 -24.85
C ARG A 835 28.15 -3.82 -25.35
N ILE A 836 29.27 -3.35 -25.89
CA ILE A 836 29.34 -2.10 -26.65
C ILE A 836 28.77 -2.35 -28.05
N ILE A 837 27.89 -1.46 -28.50
CA ILE A 837 27.29 -1.48 -29.84
C ILE A 837 27.78 -0.25 -30.58
N ALA A 838 28.58 -0.45 -31.62
CA ALA A 838 29.24 0.59 -32.40
C ALA A 838 29.31 0.22 -33.88
N LYS A 839 29.56 1.21 -34.75
CA LYS A 839 29.74 0.97 -36.19
C LYS A 839 31.07 0.23 -36.44
N SER A 840 31.08 -0.71 -37.39
CA SER A 840 32.13 -1.71 -37.55
C SER A 840 33.55 -1.16 -37.83
N GLN A 841 34.31 -0.89 -36.77
CA GLN A 841 35.76 -0.91 -36.69
C GLN A 841 36.13 -1.50 -35.31
N GLU A 842 36.36 -2.81 -35.24
CA GLU A 842 36.43 -3.55 -33.96
C GLU A 842 37.78 -3.40 -33.21
N ASP A 843 38.80 -2.78 -33.82
CA ASP A 843 40.20 -2.91 -33.37
C ASP A 843 40.74 -1.82 -32.42
N ASP A 844 40.04 -0.70 -32.19
CA ASP A 844 40.56 0.45 -31.41
C ASP A 844 40.11 0.52 -29.93
N LEU A 845 39.30 -0.43 -29.44
CA LEU A 845 38.86 -0.47 -28.04
C LEU A 845 39.85 -1.19 -27.13
N LYS A 846 40.72 -0.42 -26.45
CA LYS A 846 41.51 -0.93 -25.31
C LYS A 846 40.68 -0.98 -24.04
N PHE A 847 40.04 -2.13 -23.79
CA PHE A 847 39.38 -2.43 -22.53
C PHE A 847 40.37 -2.71 -21.40
N VAL A 848 40.09 -2.21 -20.19
CA VAL A 848 40.84 -2.56 -18.98
C VAL A 848 39.86 -2.75 -17.81
N LEU A 849 39.71 -3.99 -17.37
CA LEU A 849 38.96 -4.32 -16.14
C LEU A 849 39.88 -4.04 -14.94
N ILE A 850 39.53 -3.06 -14.11
CA ILE A 850 40.38 -2.56 -13.01
C ILE A 850 39.70 -2.83 -11.66
N ASP A 851 40.46 -3.38 -10.69
CA ASP A 851 40.09 -3.36 -9.26
C ASP A 851 40.31 -1.96 -8.66
N PRO A 852 39.44 -1.47 -7.76
CA PRO A 852 39.70 -0.23 -7.03
C PRO A 852 40.47 -0.49 -5.71
N PRO A 853 41.75 -0.10 -5.58
CA PRO A 853 42.38 0.16 -4.30
C PRO A 853 42.32 1.65 -3.93
N PHE A 854 41.99 1.92 -2.67
CA PHE A 854 42.36 3.09 -1.85
C PHE A 854 42.75 4.41 -2.56
N LEU A 855 41.86 5.40 -2.45
CA LEU A 855 42.17 6.79 -2.76
C LEU A 855 42.98 7.46 -1.63
N TYR A 856 44.23 7.83 -1.96
CA TYR A 856 45.11 8.81 -1.33
C TYR A 856 45.57 8.65 0.13
N GLU A 857 46.90 8.54 0.27
CA GLU A 857 47.69 9.54 1.01
C GLU A 857 48.91 9.92 0.17
N PHE A 858 49.22 11.22 0.09
CA PHE A 858 50.41 11.75 -0.58
C PHE A 858 51.56 11.87 0.43
N ASP A 859 52.76 11.40 0.09
CA ASP A 859 53.94 12.23 0.30
C ASP A 859 55.13 11.85 -0.60
N HIS A 860 55.93 12.86 -0.93
CA HIS A 860 57.10 12.85 -1.82
C HIS A 860 58.38 13.14 -0.98
N PRO A 861 59.63 13.12 -1.51
CA PRO A 861 60.15 12.63 -2.81
C PRO A 861 61.52 11.88 -2.68
N LEU A 862 62.26 11.73 -3.80
CA LEU A 862 63.74 11.50 -3.92
C LEU A 862 64.26 10.07 -3.55
N ASP A 863 65.05 9.35 -4.34
CA ASP A 863 65.98 9.68 -5.45
C ASP A 863 66.50 8.35 -6.10
N ARG A 864 67.16 8.47 -7.27
CA ARG A 864 68.10 7.52 -7.92
C ARG A 864 67.60 6.28 -8.69
N SER A 865 67.70 6.46 -10.00
CA SER A 865 68.09 5.51 -11.04
C SER A 865 69.19 4.49 -10.68
N GLU A 866 69.05 3.28 -11.26
CA GLU A 866 70.01 2.47 -12.05
C GLU A 866 69.50 1.00 -12.00
N ALA A 867 68.88 0.42 -13.04
CA ALA A 867 69.48 0.01 -14.32
C ALA A 867 70.71 -0.88 -14.09
N GLU A 868 70.55 -2.20 -13.94
CA GLU A 868 70.76 -3.25 -14.97
C GLU A 868 71.62 -4.36 -14.29
N SER A 869 71.69 -5.65 -14.67
CA SER A 869 71.24 -6.39 -15.86
C SER A 869 71.06 -7.92 -15.56
N SER A 870 70.53 -8.64 -16.55
CA SER A 870 70.94 -10.01 -16.96
C SER A 870 70.84 -11.20 -15.98
N LEU A 871 69.70 -11.91 -16.08
CA LEU A 871 69.61 -13.30 -16.60
C LEU A 871 70.92 -14.11 -16.75
N THR A 872 70.94 -15.37 -16.27
CA THR A 872 70.78 -16.60 -17.11
C THR A 872 71.11 -17.91 -16.34
N HIS A 873 70.47 -19.04 -16.75
CA HIS A 873 70.93 -20.45 -16.59
C HIS A 873 71.07 -21.02 -15.14
N GLU A 874 70.92 -22.32 -14.82
CA GLU A 874 70.27 -23.50 -15.46
C GLU A 874 70.16 -24.65 -14.41
N ASP A 875 69.45 -25.74 -14.76
CA ASP A 875 69.64 -27.14 -14.35
C ASP A 875 69.61 -27.67 -12.87
N THR A 876 68.57 -28.47 -12.62
CA THR A 876 68.52 -29.87 -12.08
C THR A 876 69.43 -30.35 -10.93
N LEU A 877 68.84 -31.05 -9.92
CA LEU A 877 68.99 -32.51 -9.64
C LEU A 877 68.43 -32.96 -8.26
N SER A 878 68.24 -34.30 -8.09
CA SER A 878 67.71 -35.08 -6.93
C SER A 878 66.22 -35.48 -7.08
N LYS A 879 65.78 -36.75 -7.21
CA LYS A 879 66.32 -38.11 -6.92
C LYS A 879 66.84 -38.30 -5.49
N ALA A 880 66.41 -39.23 -4.66
CA ALA A 880 65.32 -40.22 -4.68
C ALA A 880 65.19 -40.80 -3.22
N ASP A 881 64.48 -41.85 -2.82
CA ASP A 881 63.63 -42.90 -3.44
C ASP A 881 62.69 -43.46 -2.34
N HIS A 882 61.56 -44.10 -2.69
CA HIS A 882 61.09 -45.35 -2.04
C HIS A 882 59.84 -45.98 -2.72
N GLU A 883 60.13 -47.00 -3.53
CA GLU A 883 59.25 -48.08 -4.01
C GLU A 883 58.67 -48.94 -2.85
N LEU A 884 57.78 -49.94 -2.98
CA LEU A 884 56.69 -50.44 -3.85
C LEU A 884 56.15 -51.64 -3.00
N PHE A 885 54.88 -52.05 -2.96
CA PHE A 885 54.18 -52.85 -3.97
C PHE A 885 52.72 -53.06 -3.50
N SER A 886 51.86 -53.10 -4.50
CA SER A 886 50.45 -53.43 -4.57
C SER A 886 50.04 -54.83 -4.07
N LEU A 887 48.73 -55.03 -3.87
CA LEU A 887 47.95 -55.94 -4.74
C LEU A 887 46.43 -55.73 -4.62
N GLU A 888 45.72 -56.10 -5.68
CA GLU A 888 44.32 -55.78 -5.95
C GLU A 888 43.33 -56.80 -5.35
N THR A 889 42.04 -56.45 -5.23
CA THR A 889 40.98 -57.14 -6.02
C THR A 889 39.58 -56.51 -5.89
N CYS A 890 38.97 -56.29 -7.06
CA CYS A 890 37.55 -56.42 -7.41
C CYS A 890 36.41 -55.71 -6.62
N GLU A 891 35.92 -54.66 -7.29
CA GLU A 891 34.53 -54.49 -7.76
C GLU A 891 33.44 -53.82 -6.88
N PRO A 892 32.44 -53.15 -7.53
CA PRO A 892 31.74 -52.00 -6.95
C PRO A 892 30.20 -52.14 -6.90
N ARG A 893 29.51 -51.30 -6.10
CA ARG A 893 28.06 -51.06 -6.27
C ARG A 893 27.60 -49.62 -5.98
N PRO A 894 26.48 -49.16 -6.59
CA PRO A 894 26.40 -47.79 -7.12
C PRO A 894 25.03 -47.10 -6.90
N ARG A 895 24.79 -46.03 -7.70
CA ARG A 895 23.51 -45.34 -8.04
C ARG A 895 23.12 -44.18 -7.09
N GLY A 896 22.59 -43.05 -7.56
CA GLY A 896 22.45 -42.55 -8.94
C GLY A 896 21.05 -42.03 -9.30
N LEU A 897 21.03 -40.87 -9.97
CA LEU A 897 19.93 -40.20 -10.68
C LEU A 897 18.79 -39.49 -9.90
N LEU A 898 18.32 -38.43 -10.55
CA LEU A 898 17.02 -37.72 -10.45
C LEU A 898 16.81 -36.73 -9.28
N ILE A 899 17.15 -35.46 -9.53
CA ILE A 899 16.26 -34.34 -9.17
C ILE A 899 15.97 -33.53 -10.44
N GLY A 900 14.82 -33.82 -11.03
CA GLY A 900 14.00 -32.87 -11.76
C GLY A 900 12.57 -33.03 -11.25
N LEU A 901 11.75 -32.00 -11.39
CA LEU A 901 10.37 -31.86 -10.87
C LEU A 901 10.23 -31.41 -9.40
N ALA A 902 10.08 -30.10 -9.21
CA ALA A 902 9.45 -29.48 -8.03
C ALA A 902 8.26 -28.57 -8.42
N LYS A 903 7.43 -29.00 -9.39
CA LYS A 903 6.06 -28.48 -9.57
C LYS A 903 5.06 -29.47 -8.94
N MET A 904 4.05 -28.96 -8.25
CA MET A 904 2.96 -29.64 -7.52
C MET A 904 3.26 -30.18 -6.10
N SER A 905 2.89 -29.41 -5.08
CA SER A 905 2.36 -29.94 -3.82
C SER A 905 1.37 -28.97 -3.16
N MET A 906 0.07 -29.30 -3.26
CA MET A 906 -1.02 -28.79 -2.38
C MET A 906 -2.31 -29.60 -2.64
N ALA A 907 -2.18 -30.95 -2.64
CA ALA A 907 -3.28 -31.85 -2.97
C ALA A 907 -3.21 -33.27 -2.34
N VAL A 908 -2.38 -33.51 -1.30
CA VAL A 908 -2.34 -34.82 -0.61
C VAL A 908 -2.20 -34.65 0.92
N PHE A 909 -3.28 -34.27 1.59
CA PHE A 909 -3.42 -34.42 3.05
C PHE A 909 -4.87 -34.76 3.45
N ALA A 910 -5.47 -35.74 2.75
CA ALA A 910 -6.84 -36.19 2.99
C ALA A 910 -7.11 -37.64 2.53
N LEU A 911 -6.18 -38.58 2.70
CA LEU A 911 -6.42 -40.01 2.37
C LEU A 911 -5.47 -40.99 3.10
N ALA A 912 -5.43 -40.91 4.43
CA ALA A 912 -4.73 -41.88 5.30
C ALA A 912 -5.44 -42.13 6.65
N ALA A 913 -6.80 -42.12 6.64
CA ALA A 913 -7.63 -42.41 7.81
C ALA A 913 -8.80 -43.37 7.48
N PHE A 914 -8.63 -44.18 6.43
CA PHE A 914 -9.52 -45.28 6.05
C PHE A 914 -8.63 -46.45 5.59
N VAL A 915 -8.96 -47.68 6.02
CA VAL A 915 -8.07 -48.87 5.97
C VAL A 915 -6.86 -48.71 6.92
N PHE A 916 -6.86 -49.17 8.18
CA PHE A 916 -7.55 -50.31 8.78
C PHE A 916 -8.41 -49.92 9.99
N GLY A 917 -9.58 -50.54 10.14
CA GLY A 917 -10.36 -50.45 11.38
C GLY A 917 -10.35 -51.77 12.16
N PHE A 918 -10.54 -51.71 13.48
CA PHE A 918 -11.12 -52.83 14.22
C PHE A 918 -11.91 -52.40 15.47
N LYS A 919 -13.17 -52.85 15.52
CA LYS A 919 -14.07 -53.11 16.67
C LYS A 919 -13.86 -52.38 18.01
N LYS A 920 -14.74 -51.40 18.26
CA LYS A 920 -15.83 -51.47 19.27
C LYS A 920 -15.67 -52.52 20.39
N ILE A 921 -15.28 -52.08 21.60
CA ILE A 921 -15.68 -52.66 22.89
C ILE A 921 -16.12 -51.50 23.81
N SER A 922 -17.12 -51.76 24.66
CA SER A 922 -17.76 -50.77 25.54
C SER A 922 -17.52 -51.07 27.02
N ALA A 923 -17.52 -49.98 27.80
CA ALA A 923 -17.96 -49.90 29.20
C ALA A 923 -17.00 -50.26 30.35
N ASN A 924 -17.05 -49.34 31.33
CA ASN A 924 -16.92 -49.46 32.78
C ASN A 924 -15.57 -49.48 33.52
N GLU A 925 -15.58 -48.62 34.55
CA GLU A 925 -15.05 -48.80 35.91
C GLU A 925 -13.56 -48.52 36.24
N SER A 926 -13.37 -47.25 36.62
CA SER A 926 -13.02 -46.88 38.02
C SER A 926 -11.55 -46.80 38.49
N SER A 927 -11.33 -45.71 39.23
CA SER A 927 -10.52 -45.62 40.46
C SER A 927 -9.00 -45.33 40.43
N PHE A 928 -8.69 -44.15 41.00
CA PHE A 928 -7.66 -43.86 42.02
C PHE A 928 -6.14 -43.85 41.70
N ILE A 929 -5.54 -42.71 42.06
CA ILE A 929 -4.12 -42.47 42.48
C ILE A 929 -3.08 -42.54 41.34
N GLN A 930 -2.18 -41.56 41.16
CA GLN A 930 -1.75 -40.42 42.01
C GLN A 930 -1.57 -39.14 41.19
#